data_AF-A0A834LPV0-F1
#
_entry.id   AF-A0A834LPV0-F1
#
_cell.length_a   1.000
_cell.length_b   1.000
_cell.length_c   1.000
_cell.angle_alpha   90.00
_cell.angle_beta   90.00
_cell.angle_gamma   90.00
#
_symmetry.space_group_name_H-M   'P 1'
#
loop_
_entity.id
_entity.type
_entity.pdbx_description
1 polymer ?
#
loop_
_entity_poly.entity_id
_entity_poly.type
_entity_poly.pdbx_seq_one_letter_code
_entity_poly.pdbx_strand_id
1 'polypeptide(L)'
;MADQKDLKKPNQSIPPYMKAISGSIGGTVEACCLQPIDVIKTRLQLDRSGAYKGIVHCGTTVARTEGVRALWKGLTPFATHLTLKYALRMGSNAMFQTALKDSETGKLSNAGRVFSGFGAGVLEALVIVTPFEVVKIRLQQQKGLSPELLKYKGPIHCARMIIREEGLLGLWAGAAPTVMRNGTNQAAMFTAKNAFDGLLWKKQEGDGKVLQPWQSMISGFLAGTAGPVCTGPFDVVKTRLMAQSRSPSGELKYKGMIHAIRTIYSEEGLRALWKGLLPRLMRIPPGQAIMWAVGRGKPNQTKINVGLLQDSSSPFFSVKGRGVVRIHPETMSDEEREEKELDLSSPEVVTKYKSAAEIVNKALQLVLSECKPKAKIVDICEKSDSFIREQSGNMYKNVKKKIERGVAFPTCISVNNTVCHFSPLASDETVLEEGDMLKIDMGCHIDGFIAVVAHTHVLKGGRVTGRQADVIAAANTAAEVALRLVRPGRKNKDVTDAIQKVAAAYDCKIVEGVLSHQLKQFVIDGNKVVLSISNPETRVDDAEFEENEVYAIDIVTSTGEGKPKLLDEKQTTIYKRAVDKNYHLKMKASRFIFSEISQKFPIMPFTARALEEKRARLGLLECVNHDLLQPYPVLHEKPGDCVAHIKFTVLLMPNGSDRITSHPLQDLQPSKTIDDPEIKAWLALGTKTKKKGGGKKKKGKKGDKAEELTEAEPMDESRE
;
A
#
# COMPACT_ATOMS: atom_id res chain seq x y z
N MET A 1 -58.03 -67.08 -1.50
CA MET A 1 -57.08 -66.91 -0.39
C MET A 1 -55.68 -67.25 -0.90
N ALA A 2 -54.82 -66.24 -1.03
CA ALA A 2 -53.37 -66.38 -0.90
C ALA A 2 -52.76 -64.97 -0.88
N ASP A 3 -52.19 -64.62 0.26
CA ASP A 3 -51.44 -63.39 0.56
C ASP A 3 -50.26 -63.19 -0.38
N GLN A 4 -50.07 -61.97 -0.88
CA GLN A 4 -48.77 -61.48 -1.32
C GLN A 4 -48.51 -60.14 -0.62
N LYS A 5 -47.82 -60.23 0.53
CA LYS A 5 -47.29 -59.08 1.26
C LYS A 5 -46.10 -58.51 0.49
N ASP A 6 -46.31 -57.37 -0.15
CA ASP A 6 -45.23 -56.52 -0.66
C ASP A 6 -44.37 -55.98 0.51
N LEU A 7 -43.23 -56.63 0.72
CA LEU A 7 -42.16 -56.17 1.59
C LEU A 7 -41.58 -54.85 1.05
N LYS A 8 -42.08 -53.71 1.56
CA LYS A 8 -41.42 -52.41 1.44
C LYS A 8 -40.02 -52.50 2.05
N LYS A 9 -38.98 -52.47 1.20
CA LYS A 9 -37.58 -52.32 1.64
C LYS A 9 -37.47 -51.10 2.57
N PRO A 10 -36.84 -51.22 3.75
CA PRO A 10 -36.68 -50.09 4.65
C PRO A 10 -35.84 -49.00 3.97
N ASN A 11 -36.36 -47.78 4.01
CA ASN A 11 -35.73 -46.58 3.48
C ASN A 11 -34.38 -46.41 4.21
N GLN A 12 -33.26 -46.80 3.58
CA GLN A 12 -31.93 -46.71 4.21
C GLN A 12 -31.66 -45.25 4.60
N SER A 13 -31.75 -44.96 5.90
CA SER A 13 -31.45 -43.64 6.43
C SER A 13 -29.95 -43.40 6.31
N ILE A 14 -29.55 -42.46 5.44
CA ILE A 14 -28.15 -42.05 5.30
C ILE A 14 -27.60 -41.70 6.70
N PRO A 15 -26.50 -42.33 7.14
CA PRO A 15 -25.94 -42.09 8.46
C PRO A 15 -25.67 -40.59 8.72
N PRO A 16 -25.88 -40.09 9.95
CA PRO A 16 -25.68 -38.66 10.27
C PRO A 16 -24.28 -38.12 9.90
N TYR A 17 -23.23 -38.94 10.04
CA TYR A 17 -21.86 -38.55 9.69
C TYR A 17 -21.68 -38.34 8.17
N MET A 18 -22.31 -39.16 7.32
CA MET A 18 -22.28 -38.99 5.85
C MET A 18 -22.96 -37.68 5.43
N LYS A 19 -24.03 -37.29 6.13
CA LYS A 19 -24.69 -35.99 5.91
C LYS A 19 -23.83 -34.82 6.40
N ALA A 20 -23.11 -34.98 7.51
CA ALA A 20 -22.19 -33.98 8.01
C ALA A 20 -20.98 -33.78 7.08
N ILE A 21 -20.41 -34.86 6.54
CA ILE A 21 -19.28 -34.82 5.59
C ILE A 21 -19.69 -34.16 4.27
N SER A 22 -20.80 -34.59 3.68
CA SER A 22 -21.32 -33.96 2.45
C SER A 22 -21.69 -32.48 2.64
N GLY A 23 -22.26 -32.13 3.80
CA GLY A 23 -22.49 -30.73 4.18
C GLY A 23 -21.20 -29.92 4.34
N SER A 24 -20.14 -30.52 4.87
CA SER A 24 -18.83 -29.88 5.07
C SER A 24 -18.11 -29.63 3.74
N ILE A 25 -18.15 -30.60 2.82
CA ILE A 25 -17.61 -30.46 1.47
C ILE A 25 -18.39 -29.38 0.71
N GLY A 26 -19.72 -29.43 0.77
CA GLY A 26 -20.58 -28.41 0.16
C GLY A 26 -20.29 -27.01 0.69
N GLY A 27 -20.12 -26.88 2.01
CA GLY A 27 -19.74 -25.61 2.64
C GLY A 27 -18.37 -25.12 2.19
N THR A 28 -17.37 -26.00 2.10
CA THR A 28 -16.03 -25.59 1.65
C THR A 28 -16.03 -25.10 0.21
N VAL A 29 -16.77 -25.78 -0.69
CA VAL A 29 -16.93 -25.34 -2.08
C VAL A 29 -17.68 -24.01 -2.17
N GLU A 30 -18.78 -23.86 -1.41
CA GLU A 30 -19.50 -22.58 -1.28
C GLU A 30 -18.55 -21.45 -0.85
N ALA A 31 -17.71 -21.72 0.15
CA ALA A 31 -16.76 -20.74 0.67
C ALA A 31 -15.74 -20.32 -0.41
N CYS A 32 -15.15 -21.26 -1.13
CA CYS A 32 -14.16 -20.96 -2.18
C CYS A 32 -14.75 -20.14 -3.33
N CYS A 33 -15.97 -20.45 -3.76
CA CYS A 33 -16.63 -19.75 -4.87
C CYS A 33 -17.16 -18.36 -4.49
N LEU A 34 -17.70 -18.20 -3.28
CA LEU A 34 -18.43 -16.98 -2.90
C LEU A 34 -17.61 -16.00 -2.04
N GLN A 35 -16.40 -16.36 -1.62
CA GLN A 35 -15.54 -15.49 -0.83
C GLN A 35 -15.28 -14.11 -1.46
N PRO A 36 -15.07 -13.96 -2.78
CA PRO A 36 -14.90 -12.63 -3.39
C PRO A 36 -16.10 -11.71 -3.15
N ILE A 37 -17.32 -12.23 -3.25
CA ILE A 37 -18.56 -11.48 -3.01
C ILE A 37 -18.66 -11.10 -1.53
N ASP A 38 -18.27 -12.01 -0.62
CA ASP A 38 -18.24 -11.73 0.82
C ASP A 38 -17.25 -10.62 1.18
N VAL A 39 -16.04 -10.61 0.60
CA VAL A 39 -15.07 -9.54 0.83
C VAL A 39 -15.60 -8.19 0.34
N ILE A 40 -16.21 -8.14 -0.84
CA ILE A 40 -16.80 -6.91 -1.39
C ILE A 40 -17.96 -6.43 -0.50
N LYS A 41 -18.84 -7.34 -0.06
CA LYS A 41 -19.94 -7.03 0.86
C LYS A 41 -19.41 -6.40 2.15
N THR A 42 -18.46 -7.05 2.82
CA THR A 42 -17.90 -6.56 4.10
C THR A 42 -17.29 -5.19 3.95
N ARG A 43 -16.52 -4.94 2.88
CA ARG A 43 -15.89 -3.63 2.63
C ARG A 43 -16.90 -2.53 2.32
N LEU A 44 -17.95 -2.83 1.56
CA LEU A 44 -19.04 -1.89 1.31
C LEU A 44 -19.84 -1.56 2.59
N GLN A 45 -20.04 -2.53 3.49
CA GLN A 45 -20.75 -2.32 4.75
C GLN A 45 -19.96 -1.46 5.74
N LEU A 46 -18.63 -1.56 5.69
CA LEU A 46 -17.70 -0.80 6.53
C LEU A 46 -17.33 0.58 5.94
N ASP A 47 -17.48 0.79 4.64
CA ASP A 47 -17.21 2.08 4.01
C ASP A 47 -18.19 3.15 4.51
N ARG A 48 -17.65 4.19 5.17
CA ARG A 48 -18.41 5.38 5.60
C ARG A 48 -18.06 6.62 4.78
N SER A 49 -16.89 6.60 4.14
CA SER A 49 -16.34 7.70 3.34
C SER A 49 -16.94 7.82 1.95
N GLY A 50 -17.68 6.80 1.48
CA GLY A 50 -18.13 6.73 0.09
C GLY A 50 -16.96 6.44 -0.87
N ALA A 51 -15.91 5.78 -0.38
CA ALA A 51 -14.74 5.43 -1.18
C ALA A 51 -15.10 4.46 -2.32
N TYR A 52 -16.19 3.71 -2.18
CA TYR A 52 -16.67 2.78 -3.20
C TYR A 52 -17.99 3.25 -3.82
N LYS A 53 -17.99 3.48 -5.13
CA LYS A 53 -19.18 3.86 -5.92
C LYS A 53 -20.15 2.70 -6.20
N GLY A 54 -19.79 1.47 -5.84
CA GLY A 54 -20.59 0.27 -6.07
C GLY A 54 -19.80 -1.03 -5.95
N ILE A 55 -20.44 -2.17 -6.25
CA ILE A 55 -19.87 -3.52 -6.14
C ILE A 55 -18.67 -3.70 -7.06
N VAL A 56 -18.83 -3.35 -8.35
CA VAL A 56 -17.76 -3.48 -9.36
C VAL A 56 -16.60 -2.57 -9.01
N HIS A 57 -16.87 -1.30 -8.67
CA HIS A 57 -15.82 -0.37 -8.25
C HIS A 57 -15.07 -0.88 -7.02
N CYS A 58 -15.78 -1.38 -6.00
CA CYS A 58 -15.14 -1.98 -4.83
C CYS A 58 -14.25 -3.17 -5.23
N GLY A 59 -14.77 -4.14 -5.98
CA GLY A 59 -14.01 -5.32 -6.39
C GLY A 59 -12.78 -4.98 -7.24
N THR A 60 -12.94 -4.10 -8.24
CA THR A 60 -11.83 -3.65 -9.08
C THR A 60 -10.80 -2.84 -8.29
N THR A 61 -11.22 -1.98 -7.37
CA THR A 61 -10.29 -1.27 -6.48
C THR A 61 -9.52 -2.25 -5.61
N VAL A 62 -10.18 -3.21 -4.96
CA VAL A 62 -9.48 -4.23 -4.15
C VAL A 62 -8.47 -5.01 -4.99
N ALA A 63 -8.87 -5.47 -6.18
CA ALA A 63 -7.97 -6.21 -7.06
C ALA A 63 -6.78 -5.38 -7.55
N ARG A 64 -6.97 -4.08 -7.82
CA ARG A 64 -5.91 -3.17 -8.29
C ARG A 64 -4.98 -2.70 -7.16
N THR A 65 -5.50 -2.42 -5.97
CA THR A 65 -4.71 -1.84 -4.88
C THR A 65 -4.10 -2.88 -3.95
N GLU A 66 -4.71 -4.07 -3.86
CA GLU A 66 -4.27 -5.13 -2.94
C GLU A 66 -3.99 -6.46 -3.66
N GLY A 67 -4.16 -6.52 -4.98
CA GLY A 67 -4.01 -7.75 -5.75
C GLY A 67 -5.22 -8.68 -5.68
N VAL A 68 -5.36 -9.57 -6.66
CA VAL A 68 -6.51 -10.46 -6.83
C VAL A 68 -6.70 -11.41 -5.63
N ARG A 69 -5.61 -11.85 -4.99
CA ARG A 69 -5.64 -12.72 -3.81
C ARG A 69 -6.36 -12.07 -2.61
N ALA A 70 -6.43 -10.74 -2.56
CA ALA A 70 -7.13 -10.04 -1.48
C ALA A 70 -8.65 -10.34 -1.45
N LEU A 71 -9.24 -10.75 -2.58
CA LEU A 71 -10.65 -11.17 -2.66
C LEU A 71 -10.92 -12.50 -1.93
N TRP A 72 -9.88 -13.28 -1.59
CA TRP A 72 -9.99 -14.50 -0.81
C TRP A 72 -9.57 -14.33 0.66
N LYS A 73 -9.31 -13.11 1.13
CA LYS A 73 -8.98 -12.83 2.54
C LYS A 73 -10.05 -13.35 3.48
N GLY A 74 -9.65 -14.10 4.50
CA GLY A 74 -10.56 -14.71 5.47
C GLY A 74 -11.23 -16.00 5.00
N LEU A 75 -10.75 -16.65 3.92
CA LEU A 75 -11.29 -17.93 3.46
C LEU A 75 -11.14 -19.03 4.52
N THR A 76 -9.99 -19.14 5.19
CA THR A 76 -9.74 -20.15 6.22
C THR A 76 -10.75 -20.12 7.36
N PRO A 77 -10.94 -19.00 8.10
CA PRO A 77 -11.95 -18.96 9.15
C PRO A 77 -13.36 -19.14 8.60
N PHE A 78 -13.61 -18.77 7.33
CA PHE A 78 -14.91 -18.96 6.71
C PHE A 78 -15.22 -20.44 6.40
N ALA A 79 -14.27 -21.16 5.80
CA ALA A 79 -14.41 -22.59 5.52
C ALA A 79 -14.51 -23.40 6.82
N THR A 80 -13.66 -23.12 7.81
CA THR A 80 -13.70 -23.79 9.12
C THR A 80 -15.03 -23.54 9.83
N HIS A 81 -15.51 -22.30 9.85
CA HIS A 81 -16.81 -21.94 10.39
C HIS A 81 -17.94 -22.78 9.75
N LEU A 82 -17.94 -22.88 8.43
CA LEU A 82 -19.02 -23.49 7.68
C LEU A 82 -19.05 -25.02 7.88
N THR A 83 -17.88 -25.66 7.92
CA THR A 83 -17.70 -27.07 8.27
C THR A 83 -18.19 -27.37 9.69
N LEU A 84 -17.73 -26.62 10.69
CA LEU A 84 -18.13 -26.84 12.10
C LEU A 84 -19.62 -26.55 12.33
N LYS A 85 -20.16 -25.54 11.64
CA LYS A 85 -21.57 -25.18 11.69
C LYS A 85 -22.45 -26.34 11.23
N TYR A 86 -22.15 -26.97 10.10
CA TYR A 86 -22.98 -28.07 9.60
C TYR A 86 -22.91 -29.31 10.50
N ALA A 87 -21.74 -29.60 11.09
CA ALA A 87 -21.59 -30.65 12.08
C ALA A 87 -22.43 -30.38 13.34
N LEU A 88 -22.34 -29.18 13.92
CA LEU A 88 -23.05 -28.82 15.14
C LEU A 88 -24.57 -28.72 14.93
N ARG A 89 -25.02 -28.20 13.77
CA ARG A 89 -26.44 -28.04 13.47
C ARG A 89 -27.19 -29.37 13.41
N MET A 90 -26.55 -30.42 12.90
CA MET A 90 -27.16 -31.76 12.85
C MET A 90 -27.28 -32.40 14.23
N GLY A 91 -26.26 -32.26 15.08
CA GLY A 91 -26.28 -32.79 16.45
C GLY A 91 -27.21 -32.02 17.38
N SER A 92 -27.11 -30.68 17.40
CA SER A 92 -27.90 -29.81 18.28
C SER A 92 -29.41 -29.89 17.98
N ASN A 93 -29.80 -29.89 16.72
CA ASN A 93 -31.21 -29.97 16.35
C ASN A 93 -31.83 -31.32 16.75
N ALA A 94 -31.07 -32.43 16.66
CA ALA A 94 -31.52 -33.74 17.13
C ALA A 94 -31.67 -33.79 18.67
N MET A 95 -30.73 -33.19 19.40
CA MET A 95 -30.77 -33.08 20.87
C MET A 95 -31.99 -32.27 21.33
N PHE A 96 -32.18 -31.05 20.79
CA PHE A 96 -33.31 -30.19 21.20
C PHE A 96 -34.67 -30.76 20.82
N GLN A 97 -34.78 -31.41 19.65
CA GLN A 97 -36.01 -32.10 19.28
C GLN A 97 -36.29 -33.32 20.16
N THR A 98 -35.25 -33.99 20.67
CA THR A 98 -35.42 -35.12 21.60
C THR A 98 -35.84 -34.62 22.98
N ALA A 99 -35.27 -33.51 23.45
CA ALA A 99 -35.63 -32.89 24.72
C ALA A 99 -37.05 -32.27 24.74
N LEU A 100 -37.55 -31.82 23.58
CA LEU A 100 -38.88 -31.19 23.46
C LEU A 100 -39.98 -32.14 22.95
N LYS A 101 -39.66 -33.44 22.76
CA LYS A 101 -40.67 -34.46 22.45
C LYS A 101 -41.51 -34.72 23.70
N ASP A 102 -42.81 -34.81 23.48
CA ASP A 102 -43.76 -35.17 24.52
C ASP A 102 -43.60 -36.66 24.88
N SER A 103 -43.44 -36.96 26.18
CA SER A 103 -43.02 -38.29 26.67
C SER A 103 -44.09 -39.36 26.47
N GLU A 104 -45.36 -38.96 26.26
CA GLU A 104 -46.49 -39.89 26.12
C GLU A 104 -46.92 -40.10 24.66
N THR A 105 -46.77 -39.11 23.77
CA THR A 105 -47.25 -39.20 22.37
C THR A 105 -46.15 -39.37 21.34
N GLY A 106 -44.88 -39.16 21.72
CA GLY A 106 -43.72 -39.23 20.82
C GLY A 106 -43.74 -38.21 19.67
N LYS A 107 -44.73 -37.32 19.61
CA LYS A 107 -44.93 -36.32 18.56
C LYS A 107 -44.43 -34.96 19.04
N LEU A 108 -43.69 -34.28 18.16
CA LEU A 108 -43.16 -32.94 18.42
C LEU A 108 -44.19 -31.89 17.95
N SER A 109 -44.64 -31.03 18.87
CA SER A 109 -45.58 -29.94 18.54
C SER A 109 -44.95 -28.93 17.56
N ASN A 110 -45.78 -28.21 16.79
CA ASN A 110 -45.29 -27.18 15.86
C ASN A 110 -44.51 -26.08 16.59
N ALA A 111 -44.94 -25.69 17.80
CA ALA A 111 -44.20 -24.78 18.65
C ALA A 111 -42.86 -25.39 19.10
N GLY A 112 -42.84 -26.65 19.54
CA GLY A 112 -41.62 -27.37 19.92
C GLY A 112 -40.59 -27.48 18.79
N ARG A 113 -41.04 -27.59 17.54
CA ARG A 113 -40.18 -27.53 16.34
C ARG A 113 -39.54 -26.15 16.13
N VAL A 114 -40.30 -25.08 16.35
CA VAL A 114 -39.80 -23.71 16.24
C VAL A 114 -38.81 -23.40 17.36
N PHE A 115 -39.12 -23.78 18.61
CA PHE A 115 -38.23 -23.58 19.74
C PHE A 115 -36.95 -24.41 19.65
N SER A 116 -37.01 -25.68 19.24
CA SER A 116 -35.81 -26.49 18.98
C SER A 116 -34.95 -25.90 17.86
N GLY A 117 -35.57 -25.45 16.76
CA GLY A 117 -34.87 -24.79 15.66
C GLY A 117 -34.23 -23.46 16.05
N PHE A 118 -34.91 -22.67 16.88
CA PHE A 118 -34.39 -21.41 17.42
C PHE A 118 -33.24 -21.65 18.40
N GLY A 119 -33.42 -22.56 19.37
CA GLY A 119 -32.39 -22.94 20.35
C GLY A 119 -31.13 -23.50 19.69
N ALA A 120 -31.28 -24.37 18.68
CA ALA A 120 -30.16 -24.84 17.86
C ALA A 120 -29.47 -23.68 17.13
N GLY A 121 -30.22 -22.71 16.61
CA GLY A 121 -29.70 -21.53 15.94
C GLY A 121 -28.95 -20.56 16.87
N VAL A 122 -29.39 -20.42 18.13
CA VAL A 122 -28.69 -19.64 19.16
C VAL A 122 -27.39 -20.32 19.57
N LEU A 123 -27.42 -21.63 19.82
CA LEU A 123 -26.22 -22.39 20.16
C LEU A 123 -25.18 -22.34 19.04
N GLU A 124 -25.62 -22.55 17.79
CA GLU A 124 -24.80 -22.37 16.58
C GLU A 124 -24.20 -20.96 16.52
N ALA A 125 -25.04 -19.94 16.76
CA ALA A 125 -24.63 -18.54 16.72
C ALA A 125 -23.51 -18.23 17.74
N LEU A 126 -23.67 -18.69 18.98
CA LEU A 126 -22.76 -18.37 20.07
C LEU A 126 -21.48 -19.20 20.02
N VAL A 127 -21.56 -20.49 19.73
CA VAL A 127 -20.40 -21.38 19.83
C VAL A 127 -19.50 -21.30 18.60
N ILE A 128 -20.09 -21.22 17.40
CA ILE A 128 -19.34 -21.35 16.13
C ILE A 128 -19.42 -20.10 15.26
N VAL A 129 -20.58 -19.45 15.15
CA VAL A 129 -20.74 -18.33 14.20
C VAL A 129 -19.98 -17.10 14.67
N THR A 130 -20.26 -16.62 15.87
CA THR A 130 -19.75 -15.33 16.37
C THR A 130 -18.20 -15.30 16.45
N PRO A 131 -17.51 -16.25 17.13
CA PRO A 131 -16.05 -16.17 17.25
C PRO A 131 -15.31 -16.25 15.91
N PHE A 132 -15.77 -17.08 14.98
CA PHE A 132 -15.14 -17.20 13.66
C PHE A 132 -15.45 -16.02 12.74
N GLU A 133 -16.67 -15.47 12.80
CA GLU A 133 -17.03 -14.31 11.99
C GLU A 133 -16.33 -13.03 12.44
N VAL A 134 -16.09 -12.82 13.74
CA VAL A 134 -15.28 -11.69 14.23
C VAL A 134 -13.87 -11.75 13.61
N VAL A 135 -13.23 -12.93 13.66
CA VAL A 135 -11.90 -13.14 13.05
C VAL A 135 -11.95 -12.91 11.53
N LYS A 136 -12.95 -13.48 10.84
CA LYS A 136 -13.15 -13.28 9.40
C LYS A 136 -13.28 -11.80 9.04
N ILE A 137 -14.14 -11.06 9.73
CA ILE A 137 -14.44 -9.66 9.41
C ILE A 137 -13.22 -8.77 9.63
N ARG A 138 -12.48 -8.96 10.72
CA ARG A 138 -11.26 -8.19 10.99
C ARG A 138 -10.16 -8.45 9.97
N LEU A 139 -10.00 -9.71 9.54
CA LEU A 139 -9.08 -10.04 8.45
C LEU A 139 -9.52 -9.44 7.10
N GLN A 140 -10.82 -9.39 6.82
CA GLN A 140 -11.35 -8.80 5.57
C GLN A 140 -11.27 -7.27 5.55
N GLN A 141 -11.35 -6.64 6.72
CA GLN A 141 -11.21 -5.21 6.90
C GLN A 141 -9.77 -4.73 6.69
N GLN A 142 -8.77 -5.56 7.02
CA GLN A 142 -7.37 -5.20 6.88
C GLN A 142 -6.96 -5.07 5.40
N LYS A 143 -6.36 -3.92 5.07
CA LYS A 143 -5.86 -3.59 3.74
C LYS A 143 -4.37 -3.92 3.61
N GLY A 144 -3.94 -4.30 2.40
CA GLY A 144 -2.53 -4.63 2.10
C GLY A 144 -2.21 -6.13 2.17
N LEU A 145 -1.07 -6.54 1.60
CA LEU A 145 -0.61 -7.93 1.55
C LEU A 145 0.76 -8.17 2.21
N SER A 146 1.54 -7.12 2.48
CA SER A 146 2.90 -7.23 3.02
C SER A 146 2.92 -7.74 4.46
N PRO A 147 3.48 -8.93 4.76
CA PRO A 147 3.40 -9.58 6.08
C PRO A 147 3.87 -8.74 7.27
N GLU A 148 4.71 -7.73 7.04
CA GLU A 148 5.30 -6.85 8.06
C GLU A 148 4.41 -5.66 8.44
N LEU A 149 3.55 -5.18 7.52
CA LEU A 149 2.63 -4.06 7.75
C LEU A 149 1.22 -4.50 8.22
N LEU A 150 0.99 -5.81 8.28
CA LEU A 150 -0.30 -6.40 8.61
C LEU A 150 -0.45 -6.58 10.14
N LYS A 151 -1.42 -5.88 10.75
CA LYS A 151 -1.77 -6.08 12.18
C LYS A 151 -2.06 -7.55 12.49
N TYR A 152 -2.76 -8.23 11.59
CA TYR A 152 -3.04 -9.66 11.68
C TYR A 152 -2.28 -10.43 10.61
N LYS A 153 -1.31 -11.26 11.04
CA LYS A 153 -0.51 -12.15 10.17
C LYS A 153 -1.23 -13.45 9.76
N GLY A 154 -2.43 -13.68 10.31
CA GLY A 154 -3.26 -14.84 10.01
C GLY A 154 -4.45 -14.98 10.99
N PRO A 155 -5.31 -15.99 10.81
CA PRO A 155 -6.52 -16.18 11.63
C PRO A 155 -6.23 -16.46 13.11
N ILE A 156 -5.24 -17.30 13.39
CA ILE A 156 -4.83 -17.64 14.78
C ILE A 156 -4.21 -16.42 15.45
N HIS A 157 -3.34 -15.70 14.74
CA HIS A 157 -2.76 -14.45 15.24
C HIS A 157 -3.85 -13.40 15.51
N CYS A 158 -4.83 -13.27 14.61
CA CYS A 158 -5.98 -12.39 14.80
C CYS A 158 -6.77 -12.74 16.07
N ALA A 159 -7.12 -14.02 16.27
CA ALA A 159 -7.84 -14.47 17.45
C ALA A 159 -7.06 -14.19 18.75
N ARG A 160 -5.76 -14.50 18.76
CA ARG A 160 -4.87 -14.24 19.91
C ARG A 160 -4.77 -12.75 20.22
N MET A 161 -4.65 -11.91 19.20
CA MET A 161 -4.60 -10.46 19.37
C MET A 161 -5.92 -9.90 19.91
N ILE A 162 -7.07 -10.39 19.45
CA ILE A 162 -8.38 -9.98 20.00
C ILE A 162 -8.46 -10.32 21.48
N ILE A 163 -8.10 -11.55 21.87
CA ILE A 163 -8.13 -11.97 23.28
C ILE A 163 -7.20 -11.10 24.13
N ARG A 164 -6.01 -10.76 23.63
CA ARG A 164 -5.02 -9.96 24.34
C ARG A 164 -5.44 -8.49 24.49
N GLU A 165 -6.03 -7.88 23.46
CA GLU A 165 -6.39 -6.46 23.46
C GLU A 165 -7.78 -6.17 24.05
N GLU A 166 -8.74 -7.09 23.85
CA GLU A 166 -10.15 -6.87 24.16
C GLU A 166 -10.72 -7.83 25.21
N GLY A 167 -9.95 -8.86 25.58
CA GLY A 167 -10.39 -9.94 26.44
C GLY A 167 -11.12 -11.03 25.67
N LEU A 168 -11.42 -12.14 26.37
CA LEU A 168 -12.07 -13.31 25.78
C LEU A 168 -13.42 -12.98 25.13
N LEU A 169 -14.20 -12.10 25.77
CA LEU A 169 -15.52 -11.67 25.27
C LEU A 169 -15.46 -10.85 23.97
N GLY A 170 -14.28 -10.37 23.55
CA GLY A 170 -14.09 -9.69 22.26
C GLY A 170 -14.45 -10.58 21.07
N LEU A 171 -14.27 -11.90 21.18
CA LEU A 171 -14.70 -12.86 20.14
C LEU A 171 -16.24 -12.97 20.02
N TRP A 172 -17.00 -12.48 20.99
CA TRP A 172 -18.46 -12.44 20.96
C TRP A 172 -19.03 -11.05 20.64
N ALA A 173 -18.19 -10.12 20.18
CA ALA A 173 -18.62 -8.82 19.70
C ALA A 173 -19.65 -8.99 18.57
N GLY A 174 -20.90 -8.57 18.78
CA GLY A 174 -21.99 -8.74 17.82
C GLY A 174 -22.79 -10.06 17.96
N ALA A 175 -22.69 -10.77 19.08
CA ALA A 175 -23.53 -11.94 19.35
C ALA A 175 -25.05 -11.61 19.31
N ALA A 176 -25.48 -10.53 19.97
CA ALA A 176 -26.88 -10.10 20.00
C ALA A 176 -27.49 -9.85 18.61
N PRO A 177 -26.89 -9.02 17.72
CA PRO A 177 -27.42 -8.86 16.36
C PRO A 177 -27.30 -10.14 15.53
N THR A 178 -26.36 -11.04 15.83
CA THR A 178 -26.26 -12.35 15.15
C THR A 178 -27.44 -13.27 15.49
N VAL A 179 -27.81 -13.35 16.78
CA VAL A 179 -28.99 -14.09 17.24
C VAL A 179 -30.26 -13.50 16.63
N MET A 180 -30.44 -12.18 16.69
CA MET A 180 -31.59 -11.50 16.08
C MET A 180 -31.66 -11.75 14.57
N ARG A 181 -30.53 -11.62 13.85
CA ARG A 181 -30.48 -11.91 12.42
C ARG A 181 -30.92 -13.34 12.12
N ASN A 182 -30.42 -14.33 12.89
CA ASN A 182 -30.74 -15.74 12.66
C ASN A 182 -32.22 -16.04 12.98
N GLY A 183 -32.75 -15.51 14.08
CA GLY A 183 -34.16 -15.64 14.45
C GLY A 183 -35.09 -15.01 13.41
N THR A 184 -34.87 -13.74 13.06
CA THR A 184 -35.68 -13.03 12.05
C THR A 184 -35.57 -13.69 10.68
N ASN A 185 -34.41 -14.22 10.28
CA ASN A 185 -34.27 -14.92 9.01
C ASN A 185 -35.10 -16.20 8.95
N GLN A 186 -35.19 -16.97 10.04
CA GLN A 186 -36.02 -18.18 10.09
C GLN A 186 -37.51 -17.83 10.05
N ALA A 187 -37.93 -16.84 10.84
CA ALA A 187 -39.32 -16.38 10.85
C ALA A 187 -39.75 -15.84 9.47
N ALA A 188 -38.96 -14.92 8.89
CA ALA A 188 -39.26 -14.32 7.60
C ALA A 188 -39.26 -15.35 6.46
N MET A 189 -38.32 -16.30 6.45
CA MET A 189 -38.27 -17.35 5.42
C MET A 189 -39.47 -18.29 5.51
N PHE A 190 -39.90 -18.66 6.72
CA PHE A 190 -41.05 -19.53 6.93
C PHE A 190 -42.36 -18.84 6.52
N THR A 191 -42.57 -17.61 7.00
CA THR A 191 -43.76 -16.82 6.64
C THR A 191 -43.80 -16.49 5.15
N ALA A 192 -42.69 -16.06 4.55
CA ALA A 192 -42.63 -15.74 3.12
C ALA A 192 -42.84 -16.99 2.27
N LYS A 193 -42.24 -18.12 2.64
CA LYS A 193 -42.44 -19.39 1.90
C LYS A 193 -43.89 -19.83 1.95
N ASN A 194 -44.52 -19.81 3.12
CA ASN A 194 -45.93 -20.17 3.26
C ASN A 194 -46.85 -19.21 2.47
N ALA A 195 -46.54 -17.91 2.48
CA ALA A 195 -47.28 -16.92 1.69
C ALA A 195 -47.12 -17.14 0.18
N PHE A 196 -45.91 -17.40 -0.32
CA PHE A 196 -45.65 -17.67 -1.74
C PHE A 196 -46.22 -19.03 -2.18
N ASP A 197 -46.15 -20.04 -1.34
CA ASP A 197 -46.75 -21.36 -1.63
C ASP A 197 -48.29 -21.27 -1.67
N GLY A 198 -48.89 -20.43 -0.83
CA GLY A 198 -50.32 -20.12 -0.89
C GLY A 198 -50.70 -19.28 -2.11
N LEU A 199 -49.91 -18.25 -2.43
CA LEU A 199 -50.21 -17.30 -3.52
C LEU A 199 -49.98 -17.87 -4.92
N LEU A 200 -48.85 -18.56 -5.13
CA LEU A 200 -48.46 -19.05 -6.45
C LEU A 200 -49.02 -20.45 -6.74
N TRP A 201 -49.22 -21.27 -5.70
CA TRP A 201 -49.53 -22.69 -5.86
C TRP A 201 -50.78 -23.14 -5.09
N LYS A 202 -51.53 -22.22 -4.45
CA LYS A 202 -52.74 -22.50 -3.65
C LYS A 202 -52.55 -23.62 -2.63
N LYS A 203 -51.35 -23.72 -2.04
CA LYS A 203 -51.04 -24.71 -1.02
C LYS A 203 -51.19 -24.11 0.37
N GLN A 204 -52.05 -24.69 1.20
CA GLN A 204 -52.15 -24.35 2.63
C GLN A 204 -51.49 -25.42 3.51
N GLU A 205 -51.06 -25.05 4.72
CA GLU A 205 -50.45 -25.99 5.66
C GLU A 205 -51.46 -27.09 6.06
N GLY A 206 -51.10 -28.36 5.84
CA GLY A 206 -51.95 -29.52 6.14
C GLY A 206 -52.62 -30.17 4.92
N ASP A 207 -52.56 -29.57 3.73
CA ASP A 207 -53.34 -29.97 2.55
C ASP A 207 -52.80 -31.21 1.80
N GLY A 208 -51.79 -31.92 2.33
CA GLY A 208 -51.20 -33.13 1.74
C GLY A 208 -50.48 -32.94 0.38
N LYS A 209 -50.61 -31.79 -0.28
CA LYS A 209 -50.03 -31.49 -1.59
C LYS A 209 -48.50 -31.33 -1.54
N VAL A 210 -47.79 -32.17 -2.31
CA VAL A 210 -46.34 -32.09 -2.49
C VAL A 210 -46.04 -31.25 -3.73
N LEU A 211 -45.33 -30.12 -3.55
CA LEU A 211 -44.92 -29.26 -4.66
C LEU A 211 -43.84 -29.97 -5.48
N GLN A 212 -43.90 -29.80 -6.81
CA GLN A 212 -42.85 -30.29 -7.69
C GLN A 212 -41.50 -29.60 -7.37
N PRO A 213 -40.34 -30.25 -7.60
CA PRO A 213 -39.04 -29.69 -7.26
C PRO A 213 -38.80 -28.28 -7.79
N TRP A 214 -39.20 -27.99 -9.04
CA TRP A 214 -39.04 -26.68 -9.67
C TRP A 214 -39.97 -25.61 -9.07
N GLN A 215 -41.20 -25.97 -8.66
CA GLN A 215 -42.14 -25.06 -7.99
C GLN A 215 -41.62 -24.67 -6.60
N SER A 216 -41.09 -25.67 -5.87
CA SER A 216 -40.42 -25.44 -4.58
C SER A 216 -39.16 -24.58 -4.71
N MET A 217 -38.45 -24.66 -5.83
CA MET A 217 -37.29 -23.81 -6.12
C MET A 217 -37.69 -22.35 -6.34
N ILE A 218 -38.78 -22.08 -7.09
CA ILE A 218 -39.27 -20.72 -7.33
C ILE A 218 -39.76 -20.07 -6.02
N SER A 219 -40.62 -20.77 -5.27
CA SER A 219 -41.06 -20.29 -3.95
C SER A 219 -39.90 -20.12 -2.98
N GLY A 220 -38.92 -21.02 -3.02
CA GLY A 220 -37.70 -20.93 -2.22
C GLY A 220 -36.81 -19.75 -2.59
N PHE A 221 -36.71 -19.42 -3.89
CA PHE A 221 -35.97 -18.26 -4.38
C PHE A 221 -36.64 -16.95 -3.95
N LEU A 222 -37.96 -16.83 -4.12
CA LEU A 222 -38.74 -15.65 -3.71
C LEU A 222 -38.76 -15.46 -2.19
N ALA A 223 -38.90 -16.54 -1.42
CA ALA A 223 -38.75 -16.48 0.05
C ALA A 223 -37.30 -16.13 0.46
N GLY A 224 -36.32 -16.54 -0.34
CA GLY A 224 -34.90 -16.28 -0.16
C GLY A 224 -34.49 -14.81 -0.32
N THR A 225 -35.30 -13.97 -0.98
CA THR A 225 -35.07 -12.51 -1.09
C THR A 225 -35.68 -11.74 0.08
N ALA A 226 -36.79 -12.21 0.64
CA ALA A 226 -37.46 -11.58 1.79
C ALA A 226 -36.60 -11.59 3.06
N GLY A 227 -35.91 -12.72 3.33
CA GLY A 227 -35.04 -12.86 4.50
C GLY A 227 -33.95 -11.78 4.60
N PRO A 228 -33.12 -11.58 3.55
CA PRO A 228 -32.11 -10.52 3.49
C PRO A 228 -32.63 -9.10 3.66
N VAL A 229 -33.82 -8.81 3.14
CA VAL A 229 -34.46 -7.49 3.27
C VAL A 229 -34.85 -7.22 4.73
N CYS A 230 -35.53 -8.17 5.38
CA CYS A 230 -35.93 -8.02 6.79
C CYS A 230 -34.75 -8.00 7.76
N THR A 231 -33.66 -8.69 7.40
CA THR A 231 -32.48 -8.83 8.28
C THR A 231 -31.35 -7.86 7.95
N GLY A 232 -31.54 -6.96 6.98
CA GLY A 232 -30.56 -5.95 6.58
C GLY A 232 -30.01 -5.14 7.75
N PRO A 233 -30.86 -4.50 8.58
CA PRO A 233 -30.41 -3.69 9.71
C PRO A 233 -29.53 -4.46 10.70
N PHE A 234 -29.91 -5.69 11.06
CA PHE A 234 -29.14 -6.53 11.97
C PHE A 234 -27.79 -6.94 11.38
N ASP A 235 -27.72 -7.16 10.06
CA ASP A 235 -26.49 -7.55 9.37
C ASP A 235 -25.47 -6.40 9.31
N VAL A 236 -25.92 -5.17 9.04
CA VAL A 236 -25.04 -3.98 9.08
C VAL A 236 -24.55 -3.69 10.50
N VAL A 237 -25.43 -3.79 11.49
CA VAL A 237 -25.07 -3.58 12.90
C VAL A 237 -24.08 -4.64 13.38
N LYS A 238 -24.34 -5.91 13.04
CA LYS A 238 -23.44 -7.04 13.31
C LYS A 238 -22.05 -6.79 12.72
N THR A 239 -21.96 -6.50 11.43
CA THR A 239 -20.65 -6.32 10.76
C THR A 239 -19.86 -5.16 11.33
N ARG A 240 -20.51 -4.05 11.70
CA ARG A 240 -19.85 -2.90 12.32
C ARG A 240 -19.41 -3.16 13.76
N LEU A 241 -20.20 -3.91 14.54
CA LEU A 241 -19.84 -4.32 15.90
C LEU A 241 -18.70 -5.36 15.92
N MET A 242 -18.61 -6.22 14.89
CA MET A 242 -17.53 -7.20 14.76
C MET A 242 -16.21 -6.56 14.27
N ALA A 243 -16.32 -5.49 13.47
CA ALA A 243 -15.19 -4.76 12.89
C ALA A 243 -14.59 -3.68 13.81
N GLN A 244 -15.31 -3.21 14.83
CA GLN A 244 -14.75 -2.22 15.75
C GLN A 244 -13.64 -2.84 16.61
N SER A 245 -12.54 -2.12 16.77
CA SER A 245 -11.48 -2.42 17.76
C SER A 245 -11.48 -1.32 18.81
N ARG A 246 -10.95 -1.62 20.01
CA ARG A 246 -10.76 -0.60 21.05
C ARG A 246 -9.80 0.50 20.56
N SER A 247 -10.22 1.76 20.70
CA SER A 247 -9.35 2.92 20.48
C SER A 247 -8.24 2.95 21.53
N PRO A 248 -7.06 3.54 21.27
CA PRO A 248 -6.02 3.76 22.29
C PRO A 248 -6.52 4.53 23.52
N SER A 249 -7.62 5.28 23.40
CA SER A 249 -8.30 6.00 24.49
C SER A 249 -9.30 5.15 25.30
N GLY A 250 -9.47 3.86 24.98
CA GLY A 250 -10.38 2.94 25.70
C GLY A 250 -11.86 3.06 25.33
N GLU A 251 -12.28 4.06 24.56
CA GLU A 251 -13.69 4.25 24.19
C GLU A 251 -14.13 3.39 23.00
N LEU A 252 -15.32 2.79 23.12
CA LEU A 252 -15.98 2.03 22.05
C LEU A 252 -17.02 2.90 21.34
N LYS A 253 -16.94 2.98 20.00
CA LYS A 253 -17.91 3.74 19.18
C LYS A 253 -19.34 3.19 19.34
N TYR A 254 -19.50 1.87 19.42
CA TYR A 254 -20.80 1.25 19.63
C TYR A 254 -20.79 0.43 20.92
N LYS A 255 -21.58 0.89 21.91
CA LYS A 255 -21.74 0.24 23.23
C LYS A 255 -22.66 -0.99 23.18
N GLY A 256 -23.44 -1.17 22.10
CA GLY A 256 -24.36 -2.29 21.93
C GLY A 256 -25.22 -2.18 20.67
N MET A 257 -26.11 -3.15 20.45
CA MET A 257 -26.95 -3.23 19.25
C MET A 257 -27.88 -2.02 19.08
N ILE A 258 -28.63 -1.64 20.13
CA ILE A 258 -29.58 -0.52 20.08
C ILE A 258 -28.85 0.80 19.86
N HIS A 259 -27.74 1.01 20.57
CA HIS A 259 -26.88 2.17 20.40
C HIS A 259 -26.32 2.24 18.96
N ALA A 260 -25.89 1.11 18.40
CA ALA A 260 -25.41 1.05 17.02
C ALA A 260 -26.50 1.40 16.01
N ILE A 261 -27.72 0.86 16.15
CA ILE A 261 -28.85 1.19 15.25
C ILE A 261 -29.14 2.69 15.29
N ARG A 262 -29.28 3.27 16.50
CA ARG A 262 -29.57 4.69 16.68
C ARG A 262 -28.46 5.57 16.09
N THR A 263 -27.20 5.23 16.35
CA THR A 263 -26.03 5.98 15.87
C THR A 263 -25.92 5.91 14.34
N ILE A 264 -26.14 4.74 13.74
CA ILE A 264 -26.09 4.58 12.27
C ILE A 264 -27.21 5.39 11.61
N TYR A 265 -28.42 5.31 12.17
CA TYR A 265 -29.55 6.09 11.69
C TYR A 265 -29.30 7.60 11.77
N SER A 266 -28.74 8.10 12.89
CA SER A 266 -28.46 9.53 13.08
C SER A 266 -27.28 10.04 12.26
N GLU A 267 -26.21 9.25 12.09
CA GLU A 267 -24.98 9.69 11.40
C GLU A 267 -25.06 9.50 9.86
N GLU A 268 -25.70 8.43 9.38
CA GLU A 268 -25.62 8.01 7.97
C GLU A 268 -27.00 7.87 7.30
N GLY A 269 -28.09 8.03 8.07
CA GLY A 269 -29.46 7.95 7.58
C GLY A 269 -30.02 6.53 7.46
N LEU A 270 -31.32 6.43 7.17
CA LEU A 270 -32.07 5.16 7.15
C LEU A 270 -31.54 4.14 6.14
N ARG A 271 -31.11 4.60 4.95
CA ARG A 271 -30.62 3.71 3.88
C ARG A 271 -29.32 2.99 4.25
N ALA A 272 -28.53 3.53 5.19
CA ALA A 272 -27.29 2.91 5.64
C ALA A 272 -27.50 1.55 6.31
N LEU A 273 -28.67 1.33 6.92
CA LEU A 273 -29.04 0.04 7.55
C LEU A 273 -29.23 -1.10 6.54
N TRP A 274 -29.37 -0.81 5.24
CA TRP A 274 -29.43 -1.81 4.16
C TRP A 274 -28.20 -1.79 3.26
N LYS A 275 -27.12 -1.13 3.67
CA LYS A 275 -25.88 -1.11 2.90
C LYS A 275 -25.34 -2.54 2.75
N GLY A 276 -25.01 -2.93 1.52
CA GLY A 276 -24.58 -4.30 1.20
C GLY A 276 -25.70 -5.33 0.96
N LEU A 277 -26.97 -4.91 0.88
CA LEU A 277 -28.09 -5.80 0.54
C LEU A 277 -27.94 -6.46 -0.85
N LEU A 278 -27.51 -5.70 -1.86
CA LEU A 278 -27.36 -6.23 -3.23
C LEU A 278 -26.29 -7.33 -3.33
N PRO A 279 -25.05 -7.17 -2.82
CA PRO A 279 -24.10 -8.29 -2.72
C PRO A 279 -24.66 -9.52 -2.00
N ARG A 280 -25.50 -9.30 -0.98
CA ARG A 280 -26.12 -10.38 -0.23
C ARG A 280 -27.16 -11.15 -1.04
N LEU A 281 -27.98 -10.45 -1.82
CA LEU A 281 -28.93 -11.06 -2.76
C LEU A 281 -28.21 -11.80 -3.90
N MET A 282 -27.02 -11.35 -4.31
CA MET A 282 -26.21 -12.07 -5.29
C MET A 282 -25.54 -13.33 -4.72
N ARG A 283 -25.25 -13.35 -3.41
CA ARG A 283 -24.57 -14.47 -2.74
C ARG A 283 -25.50 -15.63 -2.40
N ILE A 284 -26.69 -15.32 -1.87
CA ILE A 284 -27.54 -16.34 -1.22
C ILE A 284 -28.08 -17.38 -2.21
N PRO A 285 -28.66 -17.01 -3.37
CA PRO A 285 -29.21 -17.99 -4.29
C PRO A 285 -28.15 -18.96 -4.88
N PRO A 286 -26.98 -18.50 -5.35
CA PRO A 286 -25.91 -19.41 -5.79
C PRO A 286 -25.37 -20.30 -4.68
N GLY A 287 -25.21 -19.76 -3.46
CA GLY A 287 -24.75 -20.56 -2.30
C GLY A 287 -25.72 -21.68 -1.94
N GLN A 288 -27.02 -21.41 -1.97
CA GLN A 288 -28.02 -22.45 -1.80
C GLN A 288 -27.95 -23.49 -2.92
N ALA A 289 -27.82 -23.07 -4.19
CA ALA A 289 -27.70 -24.00 -5.31
C ALA A 289 -26.49 -24.95 -5.17
N ILE A 290 -25.32 -24.45 -4.76
CA ILE A 290 -24.11 -25.24 -4.52
C ILE A 290 -24.35 -26.26 -3.40
N MET A 291 -24.92 -25.83 -2.26
CA MET A 291 -25.21 -26.72 -1.13
C MET A 291 -26.18 -27.84 -1.51
N TRP A 292 -27.21 -27.53 -2.30
CA TRP A 292 -28.18 -28.52 -2.77
C TRP A 292 -27.61 -29.47 -3.83
N ALA A 293 -26.71 -28.99 -4.71
CA ALA A 293 -26.03 -29.81 -5.70
C ALA A 293 -25.08 -30.83 -5.03
N VAL A 294 -24.30 -30.39 -4.05
CA VAL A 294 -23.36 -31.27 -3.32
C VAL A 294 -24.09 -32.20 -2.35
N GLY A 295 -25.15 -31.73 -1.69
CA GLY A 295 -25.92 -32.50 -0.70
C GLY A 295 -26.84 -33.59 -1.27
N ARG A 296 -27.09 -33.64 -2.59
CA ARG A 296 -27.95 -34.63 -3.24
C ARG A 296 -27.24 -35.59 -4.21
N GLY A 297 -25.92 -35.57 -4.30
CA GLY A 297 -25.19 -36.63 -5.00
C GLY A 297 -25.55 -37.99 -4.39
N LYS A 298 -26.44 -38.75 -5.05
CA LYS A 298 -26.74 -40.12 -4.65
C LYS A 298 -25.42 -40.91 -4.72
N PRO A 299 -25.01 -41.64 -3.67
CA PRO A 299 -23.74 -42.39 -3.68
C PRO A 299 -23.61 -43.46 -4.76
N ASN A 300 -24.68 -43.78 -5.52
CA ASN A 300 -24.71 -44.93 -6.41
C ASN A 300 -24.52 -44.65 -7.91
N GLN A 301 -24.10 -43.47 -8.35
CA GLN A 301 -23.86 -43.25 -9.79
C GLN A 301 -22.64 -42.41 -10.19
N THR A 302 -21.71 -42.13 -9.26
CA THR A 302 -20.47 -41.43 -9.65
C THR A 302 -19.30 -42.10 -8.96
N LYS A 303 -18.70 -43.08 -9.64
CA LYS A 303 -17.29 -43.42 -9.44
C LYS A 303 -16.46 -42.20 -9.86
N ILE A 304 -16.36 -41.20 -8.99
CA ILE A 304 -15.26 -40.24 -9.08
C ILE A 304 -14.11 -40.95 -8.36
N ASN A 305 -13.13 -41.41 -9.13
CA ASN A 305 -11.90 -42.01 -8.62
C ASN A 305 -11.21 -41.00 -7.70
N VAL A 306 -11.39 -41.16 -6.39
CA VAL A 306 -10.50 -40.62 -5.38
C VAL A 306 -9.36 -41.63 -5.24
N GLY A 307 -8.41 -41.53 -6.17
CA GLY A 307 -7.17 -42.30 -6.15
C GLY A 307 -6.05 -41.38 -6.60
N LEU A 308 -5.67 -40.43 -5.75
CA LEU A 308 -4.49 -39.57 -5.95
C LEU A 308 -4.11 -38.86 -4.63
N LEU A 309 -3.91 -39.62 -3.55
CA LEU A 309 -3.11 -39.18 -2.39
C LEU A 309 -2.54 -40.41 -1.66
N GLN A 310 -1.85 -41.27 -2.40
CA GLN A 310 -0.94 -42.24 -1.83
C GLN A 310 0.02 -42.66 -2.94
N ASP A 311 1.08 -41.88 -3.13
CA ASP A 311 2.44 -42.44 -3.21
C ASP A 311 3.48 -41.34 -3.40
N SER A 312 4.43 -41.34 -2.47
CA SER A 312 5.67 -40.60 -2.47
C SER A 312 6.73 -41.38 -3.23
N SER A 313 7.22 -40.86 -4.36
CA SER A 313 8.63 -40.96 -4.85
C SER A 313 8.73 -40.44 -6.31
N SER A 314 9.57 -39.44 -6.53
CA SER A 314 10.04 -38.96 -7.85
C SER A 314 10.98 -39.98 -8.55
N PRO A 315 11.44 -39.84 -9.82
CA PRO A 315 11.29 -38.78 -10.84
C PRO A 315 10.98 -39.30 -12.30
N PHE A 316 10.96 -38.38 -13.29
CA PHE A 316 11.27 -38.57 -14.73
C PHE A 316 10.19 -38.94 -15.80
N PHE A 317 10.35 -38.26 -16.96
CA PHE A 317 9.85 -38.46 -18.35
C PHE A 317 8.33 -38.34 -18.63
N SER A 318 7.87 -37.27 -19.29
CA SER A 318 7.93 -36.97 -20.74
C SER A 318 6.76 -37.57 -21.53
N VAL A 319 5.92 -36.72 -22.12
CA VAL A 319 4.96 -37.12 -23.16
C VAL A 319 5.06 -36.13 -24.33
N LYS A 320 5.63 -36.62 -25.43
CA LYS A 320 5.52 -36.05 -26.78
C LYS A 320 4.19 -36.48 -27.40
N GLY A 321 3.46 -35.52 -27.97
CA GLY A 321 3.08 -35.63 -29.39
C GLY A 321 1.60 -35.79 -29.76
N ARG A 322 1.09 -34.72 -30.42
CA ARG A 322 0.02 -34.66 -31.45
C ARG A 322 -1.43 -34.76 -30.94
N GLY A 323 -2.37 -33.89 -31.29
CA GLY A 323 -2.37 -32.70 -32.15
C GLY A 323 -3.65 -31.91 -31.91
N VAL A 324 -3.52 -30.58 -31.83
CA VAL A 324 -4.58 -29.61 -31.54
C VAL A 324 -4.79 -28.75 -32.79
N VAL A 325 -6.04 -28.62 -33.26
CA VAL A 325 -6.40 -27.58 -34.23
C VAL A 325 -6.78 -26.30 -33.47
N ARG A 326 -6.11 -25.24 -33.88
CA ARG A 326 -5.91 -23.94 -33.23
C ARG A 326 -7.17 -23.06 -33.25
N ILE A 327 -7.44 -22.40 -32.13
CA ILE A 327 -7.92 -21.01 -32.09
C ILE A 327 -6.89 -20.28 -31.23
N HIS A 328 -6.13 -19.36 -31.85
CA HIS A 328 -5.04 -18.61 -31.20
C HIS A 328 -5.59 -17.40 -30.44
N PRO A 329 -5.51 -17.37 -29.10
CA PRO A 329 -5.05 -16.21 -28.37
C PRO A 329 -3.53 -16.37 -28.20
N GLU A 330 -2.77 -15.38 -28.65
CA GLU A 330 -1.32 -15.33 -28.53
C GLU A 330 -0.88 -15.66 -27.09
N THR A 331 -0.21 -16.80 -26.95
CA THR A 331 0.42 -17.23 -25.72
C THR A 331 1.60 -16.31 -25.43
N MET A 332 1.43 -15.37 -24.50
CA MET A 332 2.57 -14.80 -23.79
C MET A 332 3.16 -15.92 -22.92
N SER A 333 4.42 -16.25 -23.20
CA SER A 333 5.21 -17.30 -22.55
C SER A 333 5.38 -17.05 -21.05
N ASP A 334 5.61 -18.14 -20.31
CA ASP A 334 5.86 -18.20 -18.86
C ASP A 334 7.17 -17.50 -18.39
N GLU A 335 7.63 -16.46 -19.09
CA GLU A 335 8.78 -15.61 -18.74
C GLU A 335 8.39 -14.25 -18.11
N GLU A 336 7.10 -13.98 -17.86
CA GLU A 336 6.63 -12.68 -17.31
C GLU A 336 5.96 -12.78 -15.92
N ARG A 337 6.55 -13.54 -15.00
CA ARG A 337 6.11 -13.56 -13.58
C ARG A 337 7.20 -13.33 -12.55
N GLU A 338 8.25 -12.62 -12.93
CA GLU A 338 8.99 -11.79 -11.98
C GLU A 338 8.25 -10.44 -11.88
N GLU A 339 7.92 -9.98 -10.68
CA GLU A 339 7.72 -8.54 -10.47
C GLU A 339 9.03 -7.88 -10.88
N LYS A 340 9.17 -7.46 -12.15
CA LYS A 340 10.33 -6.69 -12.59
C LYS A 340 10.37 -5.43 -11.74
N GLU A 341 11.28 -5.36 -10.78
CA GLU A 341 11.67 -4.07 -10.21
C GLU A 341 12.04 -3.18 -11.39
N LEU A 342 11.30 -2.08 -11.57
CA LEU A 342 11.56 -1.12 -12.64
C LEU A 342 12.82 -0.33 -12.25
N ASP A 343 13.96 -0.90 -12.60
CA ASP A 343 15.30 -0.37 -12.34
C ASP A 343 15.90 0.28 -13.60
N LEU A 344 17.15 0.70 -13.50
CA LEU A 344 17.87 1.32 -14.63
C LEU A 344 18.23 0.34 -15.76
N SER A 345 17.95 -0.96 -15.64
CA SER A 345 18.12 -1.91 -16.74
C SER A 345 17.14 -1.62 -17.88
N SER A 346 15.99 -1.00 -17.57
CA SER A 346 14.98 -0.60 -18.56
C SER A 346 15.30 0.77 -19.18
N PRO A 347 15.46 0.85 -20.52
CA PRO A 347 15.66 2.14 -21.21
C PRO A 347 14.51 3.13 -20.99
N GLU A 348 13.29 2.64 -20.76
CA GLU A 348 12.13 3.48 -20.49
C GLU A 348 12.27 4.18 -19.13
N VAL A 349 12.75 3.48 -18.11
CA VAL A 349 13.00 4.03 -16.77
C VAL A 349 14.07 5.11 -16.83
N VAL A 350 15.19 4.83 -17.51
CA VAL A 350 16.26 5.82 -17.74
C VAL A 350 15.73 7.06 -18.46
N THR A 351 14.88 6.87 -19.47
CA THR A 351 14.27 7.98 -20.22
C THR A 351 13.37 8.85 -19.33
N LYS A 352 12.60 8.24 -18.43
CA LYS A 352 11.74 8.98 -17.48
C LYS A 352 12.57 9.79 -16.48
N TYR A 353 13.64 9.24 -15.93
CA TYR A 353 14.60 9.98 -15.08
C TYR A 353 15.21 11.15 -15.83
N LYS A 354 15.73 10.93 -17.05
CA LYS A 354 16.35 11.99 -17.87
C LYS A 354 15.35 13.07 -18.26
N SER A 355 14.12 12.70 -18.57
CA SER A 355 13.03 13.64 -18.87
C SER A 355 12.67 14.50 -17.65
N ALA A 356 12.55 13.89 -16.46
CA ALA A 356 12.32 14.63 -15.22
C ALA A 356 13.49 15.58 -14.90
N ALA A 357 14.72 15.12 -15.13
CA ALA A 357 15.93 15.92 -14.95
C ALA A 357 16.00 17.12 -15.91
N GLU A 358 15.60 16.94 -17.17
CA GLU A 358 15.58 18.03 -18.14
C GLU A 358 14.59 19.13 -17.72
N ILE A 359 13.40 18.76 -17.25
CA ILE A 359 12.41 19.71 -16.73
C ILE A 359 12.98 20.47 -15.54
N VAL A 360 13.57 19.77 -14.57
CA VAL A 360 14.07 20.42 -13.35
C VAL A 360 15.30 21.30 -13.61
N ASN A 361 16.19 20.92 -14.53
CA ASN A 361 17.32 21.75 -14.93
C ASN A 361 16.85 23.05 -15.62
N LYS A 362 15.82 22.98 -16.46
CA LYS A 362 15.19 24.17 -17.09
C LYS A 362 14.46 25.03 -16.06
N ALA A 363 13.77 24.42 -15.10
CA ALA A 363 13.12 25.13 -14.01
C ALA A 363 14.14 25.90 -13.15
N LEU A 364 15.28 25.29 -12.84
CA LEU A 364 16.38 25.94 -12.12
C LEU A 364 16.93 27.14 -12.90
N GLN A 365 17.13 27.01 -14.22
CA GLN A 365 17.55 28.14 -15.08
C GLN A 365 16.52 29.28 -15.06
N LEU A 366 15.23 28.96 -15.11
CA LEU A 366 14.16 29.94 -15.00
C LEU A 366 14.21 30.65 -13.65
N VAL A 367 14.32 29.91 -12.53
CA VAL A 367 14.42 30.51 -11.20
C VAL A 367 15.61 31.47 -11.11
N LEU A 368 16.78 31.05 -11.58
CA LEU A 368 17.98 31.90 -11.57
C LEU A 368 17.80 33.19 -12.39
N SER A 369 17.06 33.15 -13.50
CA SER A 369 16.76 34.36 -14.29
C SER A 369 15.79 35.34 -13.58
N GLU A 370 14.99 34.83 -12.66
CA GLU A 370 13.98 35.59 -11.90
C GLU A 370 14.51 36.09 -10.56
N CYS A 371 15.54 35.43 -10.02
CA CYS A 371 16.24 35.85 -8.81
C CYS A 371 16.97 37.19 -9.06
N LYS A 372 16.28 38.29 -8.73
CA LYS A 372 16.78 39.66 -8.82
C LYS A 372 16.54 40.39 -7.49
N PRO A 373 17.35 41.40 -7.14
CA PRO A 373 17.08 42.22 -5.97
C PRO A 373 15.65 42.77 -6.00
N LYS A 374 14.99 42.79 -4.83
CA LYS A 374 13.58 43.16 -4.58
C LYS A 374 12.53 42.19 -5.13
N ALA A 375 12.91 41.09 -5.77
CA ALA A 375 11.96 40.06 -6.15
C ALA A 375 11.46 39.32 -4.90
N LYS A 376 10.15 39.06 -4.83
CA LYS A 376 9.55 38.29 -3.73
C LYS A 376 9.87 36.81 -3.89
N ILE A 377 10.30 36.18 -2.82
CA ILE A 377 10.67 34.75 -2.84
C ILE A 377 9.46 33.88 -3.21
N VAL A 378 8.28 34.21 -2.66
CA VAL A 378 7.05 33.45 -2.89
C VAL A 378 6.66 33.40 -4.37
N ASP A 379 6.75 34.53 -5.08
CA ASP A 379 6.39 34.64 -6.50
C ASP A 379 7.30 33.75 -7.37
N ILE A 380 8.60 33.71 -7.05
CA ILE A 380 9.58 32.89 -7.76
C ILE A 380 9.29 31.40 -7.52
N CYS A 381 9.02 31.01 -6.27
CA CYS A 381 8.65 29.64 -5.91
C CYS A 381 7.37 29.17 -6.64
N GLU A 382 6.33 30.00 -6.69
CA GLU A 382 5.07 29.71 -7.39
C GLU A 382 5.26 29.58 -8.90
N LYS A 383 6.05 30.47 -9.49
CA LYS A 383 6.34 30.47 -10.93
C LYS A 383 7.07 29.19 -11.34
N SER A 384 8.08 28.79 -10.55
CA SER A 384 8.83 27.55 -10.78
C SER A 384 7.95 26.29 -10.64
N ASP A 385 7.18 26.18 -9.55
CA ASP A 385 6.29 25.03 -9.35
C ASP A 385 5.26 24.91 -10.47
N SER A 386 4.74 26.05 -10.96
CA SER A 386 3.80 26.10 -12.08
C SER A 386 4.46 25.68 -13.39
N PHE A 387 5.68 26.15 -13.65
CA PHE A 387 6.47 25.72 -14.81
C PHE A 387 6.71 24.21 -14.82
N ILE A 388 7.10 23.61 -13.68
CA ILE A 388 7.28 22.16 -13.56
C ILE A 388 5.98 21.40 -13.86
N ARG A 389 4.84 21.86 -13.32
CA ARG A 389 3.52 21.23 -13.58
C ARG A 389 3.11 21.34 -15.05
N GLU A 390 3.37 22.46 -15.69
CA GLU A 390 3.03 22.67 -17.11
C GLU A 390 3.90 21.79 -18.02
N GLN A 391 5.22 21.83 -17.84
CA GLN A 391 6.16 21.07 -18.66
C GLN A 391 5.97 19.56 -18.49
N SER A 392 5.87 19.08 -17.24
CA SER A 392 5.58 17.67 -16.99
C SER A 392 4.18 17.27 -17.49
N GLY A 393 3.19 18.15 -17.35
CA GLY A 393 1.85 18.01 -17.91
C GLY A 393 1.83 17.85 -19.43
N ASN A 394 2.82 18.43 -20.12
CA ASN A 394 2.95 18.37 -21.57
C ASN A 394 3.53 17.06 -22.12
N MET A 395 4.28 16.32 -21.30
CA MET A 395 4.83 15.02 -21.67
C MET A 395 3.75 13.93 -21.56
N TYR A 396 3.87 12.84 -22.32
CA TYR A 396 3.03 11.64 -22.14
C TYR A 396 1.51 11.92 -22.10
N LYS A 397 0.97 12.83 -22.93
CA LYS A 397 -0.50 13.09 -22.97
C LYS A 397 -1.31 11.97 -23.63
N ASN A 398 -0.73 11.32 -24.65
CA ASN A 398 -1.45 10.39 -25.53
C ASN A 398 -1.22 8.91 -25.17
N VAL A 399 -0.79 8.60 -23.95
CA VAL A 399 -0.53 7.23 -23.53
C VAL A 399 -1.81 6.59 -22.96
N LYS A 400 -2.06 5.32 -23.29
CA LYS A 400 -3.24 4.56 -22.82
C LYS A 400 -3.30 4.42 -21.29
N LYS A 401 -2.15 4.50 -20.61
CA LYS A 401 -2.03 4.42 -19.14
C LYS A 401 -1.90 5.84 -18.57
N LYS A 402 -2.70 6.16 -17.55
CA LYS A 402 -2.54 7.41 -16.79
C LYS A 402 -1.21 7.37 -16.04
N ILE A 403 -0.31 8.29 -16.37
CA ILE A 403 1.00 8.44 -15.73
C ILE A 403 0.94 9.63 -14.78
N GLU A 404 1.32 9.41 -13.52
CA GLU A 404 1.44 10.49 -12.54
C GLU A 404 2.73 11.28 -12.76
N ARG A 405 2.66 12.60 -12.72
CA ARG A 405 3.79 13.49 -12.99
C ARG A 405 3.56 14.86 -12.38
N GLY A 406 4.65 15.56 -12.08
CA GLY A 406 4.58 16.88 -11.48
C GLY A 406 5.78 17.16 -10.59
N VAL A 407 5.53 18.02 -9.60
CA VAL A 407 6.53 18.42 -8.60
C VAL A 407 6.80 17.24 -7.67
N ALA A 408 8.07 16.85 -7.55
CA ALA A 408 8.54 15.84 -6.59
C ALA A 408 9.00 16.47 -5.27
N PHE A 409 9.61 17.64 -5.35
CA PHE A 409 9.99 18.44 -4.19
C PHE A 409 9.67 19.91 -4.51
N PRO A 410 8.89 20.62 -3.68
CA PRO A 410 8.51 22.01 -3.93
C PRO A 410 9.71 22.91 -4.10
N THR A 411 9.57 23.97 -4.91
CA THR A 411 10.62 24.98 -5.05
C THR A 411 10.86 25.69 -3.72
N CYS A 412 12.10 25.64 -3.26
CA CYS A 412 12.59 26.29 -2.05
C CYS A 412 13.71 27.26 -2.41
N ILE A 413 13.74 28.43 -1.77
CA ILE A 413 14.80 29.41 -1.92
C ILE A 413 15.21 29.83 -0.50
N SER A 414 16.24 29.19 0.03
CA SER A 414 16.78 29.53 1.36
C SER A 414 17.85 30.61 1.20
N VAL A 415 17.90 31.61 2.09
CA VAL A 415 18.77 32.79 1.94
C VAL A 415 19.82 32.81 3.06
N ASN A 416 21.07 33.16 2.73
CA ASN A 416 22.18 33.36 3.67
C ASN A 416 22.38 32.23 4.69
N ASN A 417 22.08 32.46 5.98
CA ASN A 417 22.22 31.48 7.05
C ASN A 417 21.07 30.47 7.13
N THR A 418 19.97 30.68 6.39
CA THR A 418 18.90 29.68 6.26
C THR A 418 19.43 28.50 5.43
N VAL A 419 19.35 27.30 6.00
CA VAL A 419 19.99 26.10 5.47
C VAL A 419 19.16 25.48 4.35
N CYS A 420 17.87 25.25 4.61
CA CYS A 420 17.03 24.47 3.69
C CYS A 420 15.52 24.74 3.87
N HIS A 421 14.74 24.23 2.91
CA HIS A 421 13.28 24.08 2.95
C HIS A 421 12.44 25.37 3.02
N PHE A 422 13.03 26.55 2.82
CA PHE A 422 12.26 27.79 2.82
C PHE A 422 11.41 27.91 1.54
N SER A 423 10.11 27.60 1.67
CA SER A 423 9.09 27.77 0.62
C SER A 423 7.88 28.51 1.21
N PRO A 424 7.90 29.84 1.27
CA PRO A 424 6.96 30.61 2.08
C PRO A 424 5.50 30.50 1.59
N LEU A 425 4.56 30.85 2.49
CA LEU A 425 3.13 30.98 2.18
C LEU A 425 2.85 32.22 1.33
N ALA A 426 1.68 32.28 0.69
CA ALA A 426 1.26 33.40 -0.16
C ALA A 426 1.23 34.76 0.56
N SER A 427 1.09 34.77 1.89
CA SER A 427 1.07 35.97 2.72
C SER A 427 2.46 36.50 3.10
N ASP A 428 3.53 35.80 2.73
CA ASP A 428 4.90 36.21 3.04
C ASP A 428 5.40 37.32 2.10
N GLU A 429 6.12 38.29 2.66
CA GLU A 429 6.63 39.46 1.91
C GLU A 429 8.16 39.47 1.78
N THR A 430 8.84 38.38 2.11
CA THR A 430 10.30 38.32 2.05
C THR A 430 10.80 38.52 0.62
N VAL A 431 11.69 39.49 0.45
CA VAL A 431 12.32 39.85 -0.82
C VAL A 431 13.80 39.51 -0.82
N LEU A 432 14.35 39.33 -2.00
CA LEU A 432 15.78 39.13 -2.20
C LEU A 432 16.54 40.46 -2.16
N GLU A 433 17.74 40.46 -1.59
CA GLU A 433 18.64 41.61 -1.56
C GLU A 433 19.88 41.39 -2.42
N GLU A 434 20.56 42.48 -2.79
CA GLU A 434 21.82 42.39 -3.52
C GLU A 434 22.92 41.83 -2.61
N GLY A 435 23.69 40.85 -3.11
CA GLY A 435 24.70 40.14 -2.34
C GLY A 435 24.19 38.90 -1.60
N ASP A 436 22.88 38.64 -1.62
CA ASP A 436 22.30 37.46 -0.97
C ASP A 436 22.81 36.16 -1.58
N MET A 437 23.06 35.19 -0.71
CA MET A 437 23.43 33.83 -1.07
C MET A 437 22.20 32.92 -1.03
N LEU A 438 21.71 32.54 -2.20
CA LEU A 438 20.50 31.76 -2.41
C LEU A 438 20.83 30.28 -2.55
N LYS A 439 20.13 29.42 -1.81
CA LYS A 439 20.12 27.98 -2.01
C LYS A 439 18.77 27.61 -2.62
N ILE A 440 18.78 27.24 -3.89
CA ILE A 440 17.58 26.88 -4.64
C ILE A 440 17.48 25.36 -4.67
N ASP A 441 16.39 24.79 -4.17
CA ASP A 441 16.16 23.34 -4.13
C ASP A 441 14.76 23.00 -4.69
N MET A 442 14.68 22.00 -5.57
CA MET A 442 13.43 21.62 -6.25
C MET A 442 13.53 20.22 -6.86
N GLY A 443 12.37 19.64 -7.19
CA GLY A 443 12.30 18.32 -7.83
C GLY A 443 11.12 18.12 -8.76
N CYS A 444 11.30 17.28 -9.76
CA CYS A 444 10.28 16.82 -10.69
C CYS A 444 10.21 15.29 -10.69
N HIS A 445 9.02 14.72 -10.91
CA HIS A 445 8.89 13.28 -11.17
C HIS A 445 8.04 13.00 -12.40
N ILE A 446 8.34 11.87 -13.05
CA ILE A 446 7.54 11.29 -14.13
C ILE A 446 7.32 9.82 -13.80
N ASP A 447 6.06 9.39 -13.72
CA ASP A 447 5.65 8.04 -13.32
C ASP A 447 6.23 7.61 -11.95
N GLY A 448 6.49 8.57 -11.08
CA GLY A 448 7.13 8.35 -9.78
C GLY A 448 8.65 8.26 -9.81
N PHE A 449 9.32 8.31 -10.97
CA PHE A 449 10.78 8.43 -11.06
C PHE A 449 11.21 9.87 -10.83
N ILE A 450 12.02 10.10 -9.80
CA ILE A 450 12.29 11.41 -9.22
C ILE A 450 13.63 11.95 -9.70
N ALA A 451 13.67 13.22 -10.07
CA ALA A 451 14.90 13.99 -10.26
C ALA A 451 14.83 15.26 -9.40
N VAL A 452 15.82 15.42 -8.52
CA VAL A 452 15.98 16.57 -7.63
C VAL A 452 17.29 17.29 -7.93
N VAL A 453 17.28 18.61 -7.73
CA VAL A 453 18.45 19.47 -7.90
C VAL A 453 18.44 20.56 -6.84
N ALA A 454 19.61 20.84 -6.29
CA ALA A 454 19.85 22.07 -5.54
C ALA A 454 21.14 22.74 -5.98
N HIS A 455 21.12 24.06 -5.97
CA HIS A 455 22.23 24.89 -6.41
C HIS A 455 22.30 26.15 -5.57
N THR A 456 23.53 26.56 -5.26
CA THR A 456 23.80 27.81 -4.55
C THR A 456 24.27 28.89 -5.49
N HIS A 457 23.65 30.05 -5.40
CA HIS A 457 23.91 31.20 -6.25
C HIS A 457 23.99 32.48 -5.41
N VAL A 458 24.91 33.38 -5.72
CA VAL A 458 25.03 34.70 -5.08
C VAL A 458 24.47 35.77 -6.00
N LEU A 459 23.58 36.61 -5.50
CA LEU A 459 22.99 37.75 -6.21
C LEU A 459 23.97 38.91 -6.35
N LYS A 460 25.04 38.68 -7.10
CA LYS A 460 26.09 39.66 -7.34
C LYS A 460 26.58 39.58 -8.78
N GLY A 461 26.84 40.75 -9.37
CA GLY A 461 27.54 40.85 -10.64
C GLY A 461 29.03 40.55 -10.50
N GLY A 462 29.59 39.76 -11.42
CA GLY A 462 31.01 39.44 -11.46
C GLY A 462 31.40 38.27 -10.56
N ARG A 463 32.66 38.25 -10.12
CA ARG A 463 33.29 37.13 -9.40
C ARG A 463 32.94 37.11 -7.92
N VAL A 464 32.59 35.94 -7.39
CA VAL A 464 32.32 35.72 -5.97
C VAL A 464 33.65 35.48 -5.23
N THR A 465 33.84 36.13 -4.08
CA THR A 465 35.08 36.11 -3.30
C THR A 465 34.81 35.93 -1.80
N GLY A 466 35.86 35.68 -1.02
CA GLY A 466 35.79 35.57 0.45
C GLY A 466 35.05 34.32 0.94
N ARG A 467 34.47 34.39 2.15
CA ARG A 467 33.80 33.26 2.82
C ARG A 467 32.70 32.62 1.96
N GLN A 468 31.97 33.42 1.17
CA GLN A 468 30.95 32.91 0.24
C GLN A 468 31.56 32.04 -0.86
N ALA A 469 32.70 32.45 -1.44
CA ALA A 469 33.38 31.66 -2.46
C ALA A 469 33.96 30.36 -1.88
N ASP A 470 34.52 30.43 -0.66
CA ASP A 470 35.09 29.25 0.03
C ASP A 470 34.04 28.17 0.29
N VAL A 471 32.87 28.55 0.83
CA VAL A 471 31.83 27.57 1.17
C VAL A 471 31.17 26.96 -0.08
N ILE A 472 30.99 27.73 -1.17
CA ILE A 472 30.49 27.21 -2.44
C ILE A 472 31.51 26.26 -3.08
N ALA A 473 32.80 26.64 -3.06
CA ALA A 473 33.87 25.80 -3.57
C ALA A 473 33.98 24.49 -2.78
N ALA A 474 33.82 24.55 -1.45
CA ALA A 474 33.77 23.39 -0.57
C ALA A 474 32.61 22.45 -0.93
N ALA A 475 31.38 22.98 -1.04
CA ALA A 475 30.21 22.19 -1.43
C ALA A 475 30.39 21.54 -2.79
N ASN A 476 30.91 22.29 -3.78
CA ASN A 476 31.05 21.78 -5.14
C ASN A 476 32.15 20.72 -5.24
N THR A 477 33.27 20.94 -4.58
CA THR A 477 34.34 19.94 -4.53
C THR A 477 33.85 18.68 -3.86
N ALA A 478 33.13 18.79 -2.73
CA ALA A 478 32.56 17.65 -2.04
C ALA A 478 31.53 16.92 -2.92
N ALA A 479 30.70 17.65 -3.68
CA ALA A 479 29.78 17.08 -4.66
C ALA A 479 30.50 16.33 -5.79
N GLU A 480 31.60 16.87 -6.31
CA GLU A 480 32.42 16.23 -7.35
C GLU A 480 33.15 14.98 -6.83
N VAL A 481 33.66 15.01 -5.59
CA VAL A 481 34.23 13.84 -4.92
C VAL A 481 33.16 12.78 -4.68
N ALA A 482 32.00 13.17 -4.15
CA ALA A 482 30.87 12.26 -3.92
C ALA A 482 30.40 11.61 -5.22
N LEU A 483 30.29 12.36 -6.33
CA LEU A 483 29.94 11.82 -7.65
C LEU A 483 30.89 10.70 -8.12
N ARG A 484 32.17 10.77 -7.74
CA ARG A 484 33.19 9.78 -8.13
C ARG A 484 33.27 8.58 -7.17
N LEU A 485 32.86 8.77 -5.92
CA LEU A 485 32.86 7.72 -4.89
C LEU A 485 31.55 6.94 -4.83
N VAL A 486 30.42 7.55 -5.20
CA VAL A 486 29.11 6.89 -5.31
C VAL A 486 29.09 6.06 -6.60
N ARG A 487 29.58 4.83 -6.49
CA ARG A 487 29.69 3.83 -7.56
C ARG A 487 29.55 2.43 -6.99
N PRO A 488 29.09 1.46 -7.81
CA PRO A 488 28.95 0.07 -7.37
C PRO A 488 30.24 -0.47 -6.73
N GLY A 489 30.12 -1.22 -5.63
CA GLY A 489 31.28 -1.78 -4.92
C GLY A 489 31.86 -0.92 -3.80
N ARG A 490 31.39 0.32 -3.64
CA ARG A 490 31.82 1.25 -2.58
C ARG A 490 30.80 1.36 -1.48
N LYS A 491 31.25 1.70 -0.27
CA LYS A 491 30.38 1.89 0.89
C LYS A 491 29.94 3.34 1.02
N ASN A 492 28.75 3.54 1.57
CA ASN A 492 28.23 4.86 1.93
C ASN A 492 29.19 5.63 2.87
N LYS A 493 29.81 4.95 3.84
CA LYS A 493 30.75 5.56 4.78
C LYS A 493 31.97 6.20 4.12
N ASP A 494 32.51 5.60 3.06
CA ASP A 494 33.66 6.15 2.33
C ASP A 494 33.34 7.55 1.78
N VAL A 495 32.08 7.76 1.36
CA VAL A 495 31.60 9.06 0.88
C VAL A 495 31.49 10.06 2.03
N THR A 496 30.93 9.64 3.16
CA THR A 496 30.79 10.44 4.38
C THR A 496 32.13 10.98 4.87
N ASP A 497 33.16 10.14 4.90
CA ASP A 497 34.50 10.53 5.37
C ASP A 497 35.18 11.48 4.37
N ALA A 498 35.02 11.22 3.08
CA ALA A 498 35.60 12.04 2.02
C ALA A 498 35.03 13.46 1.96
N ILE A 499 33.70 13.63 2.05
CA ILE A 499 33.07 14.96 1.99
C ILE A 499 33.41 15.81 3.21
N GLN A 500 33.58 15.20 4.39
CA GLN A 500 34.04 15.89 5.59
C GLN A 500 35.48 16.38 5.45
N LYS A 501 36.37 15.53 4.90
CA LYS A 501 37.76 15.91 4.61
C LYS A 501 37.83 17.10 3.65
N VAL A 502 37.00 17.08 2.60
CA VAL A 502 36.91 18.19 1.64
C VAL A 502 36.43 19.48 2.31
N ALA A 503 35.35 19.43 3.09
CA ALA A 503 34.86 20.62 3.79
C ALA A 503 35.93 21.21 4.72
N ALA A 504 36.64 20.36 5.47
CA ALA A 504 37.71 20.79 6.37
C ALA A 504 38.87 21.48 5.62
N ALA A 505 39.21 21.04 4.40
CA ALA A 505 40.24 21.69 3.58
C ALA A 505 39.89 23.15 3.23
N TYR A 506 38.61 23.51 3.26
CA TYR A 506 38.10 24.86 3.02
C TYR A 506 37.78 25.64 4.31
N ASP A 507 38.19 25.16 5.50
CA ASP A 507 37.72 25.63 6.82
C ASP A 507 36.19 25.71 6.94
N CYS A 508 35.51 24.82 6.24
CA CYS A 508 34.06 24.68 6.29
C CYS A 508 33.71 23.38 7.03
N LYS A 509 32.47 23.30 7.50
CA LYS A 509 31.90 22.09 8.10
C LYS A 509 30.76 21.57 7.26
N ILE A 510 30.61 20.26 7.23
CA ILE A 510 29.41 19.61 6.70
C ILE A 510 28.28 19.81 7.72
N VAL A 511 27.08 20.12 7.24
CA VAL A 511 25.91 20.33 8.10
C VAL A 511 25.38 18.99 8.63
N GLU A 512 25.15 18.93 9.93
CA GLU A 512 24.59 17.77 10.64
C GLU A 512 23.12 17.52 10.26
N GLY A 513 22.75 16.24 10.17
CA GLY A 513 21.38 15.81 9.86
C GLY A 513 21.01 15.76 8.37
N VAL A 514 21.93 16.12 7.46
CA VAL A 514 21.70 16.00 6.00
C VAL A 514 21.93 14.56 5.55
N LEU A 515 20.97 14.02 4.80
CA LEU A 515 20.97 12.66 4.27
C LEU A 515 20.85 12.66 2.75
N SER A 516 21.75 11.92 2.08
CA SER A 516 21.58 11.60 0.66
C SER A 516 20.81 10.29 0.54
N HIS A 517 19.68 10.30 -0.17
CA HIS A 517 18.76 9.16 -0.23
C HIS A 517 18.87 8.38 -1.54
N GLN A 518 18.72 7.06 -1.45
CA GLN A 518 18.35 6.25 -2.61
C GLN A 518 16.96 6.65 -3.10
N LEU A 519 16.82 6.83 -4.41
CA LEU A 519 15.55 7.11 -5.07
C LEU A 519 15.00 5.82 -5.69
N LYS A 520 13.70 5.55 -5.46
CA LYS A 520 12.95 4.51 -6.17
C LYS A 520 11.67 5.09 -6.72
N GLN A 521 10.94 4.31 -7.53
CA GLN A 521 9.65 4.74 -8.06
C GLN A 521 8.68 5.09 -6.92
N PHE A 522 8.22 6.34 -6.87
CA PHE A 522 7.38 6.93 -5.81
C PHE A 522 8.03 7.01 -4.42
N VAL A 523 9.35 6.77 -4.29
CA VAL A 523 10.05 6.83 -3.01
C VAL A 523 11.20 7.80 -3.12
N ILE A 524 11.03 8.99 -2.52
CA ILE A 524 12.07 10.02 -2.45
C ILE A 524 13.08 9.78 -1.33
N ASP A 525 12.65 9.12 -0.24
CA ASP A 525 13.50 8.80 0.91
C ASP A 525 13.63 7.27 1.00
N GLY A 526 14.54 6.70 0.23
CA GLY A 526 14.86 5.27 0.30
C GLY A 526 15.65 4.91 1.56
N ASN A 527 15.69 3.60 1.86
CA ASN A 527 16.31 3.08 3.08
C ASN A 527 17.85 3.13 3.03
N LYS A 528 18.45 2.94 1.84
CA LYS A 528 19.90 3.13 1.66
C LYS A 528 20.19 4.62 1.64
N VAL A 529 20.97 5.09 2.61
CA VAL A 529 21.29 6.51 2.75
C VAL A 529 22.80 6.71 2.98
N VAL A 530 23.30 7.86 2.50
CA VAL A 530 24.63 8.36 2.85
C VAL A 530 24.43 9.47 3.87
N LEU A 531 25.01 9.27 5.05
CA LEU A 531 25.00 10.25 6.11
C LEU A 531 26.05 11.33 5.82
N SER A 532 25.73 12.60 5.96
CA SER A 532 26.71 13.65 5.66
C SER A 532 27.81 13.76 6.72
N ILE A 533 27.47 13.46 7.98
CA ILE A 533 28.38 13.45 9.12
C ILE A 533 27.93 12.42 10.16
N SER A 534 28.87 11.64 10.68
CA SER A 534 28.58 10.60 11.67
C SER A 534 28.39 11.19 13.06
N ASN A 535 27.16 11.12 13.58
CA ASN A 535 26.82 11.52 14.94
C ASN A 535 26.41 10.30 15.78
N PRO A 536 26.71 10.25 17.10
CA PRO A 536 26.31 9.14 17.97
C PRO A 536 24.80 8.90 18.02
N GLU A 537 24.00 9.95 17.81
CA GLU A 537 22.54 9.90 17.84
C GLU A 537 21.91 9.42 16.53
N THR A 538 22.61 9.57 15.40
CA THR A 538 22.10 9.25 14.06
C THR A 538 22.97 8.17 13.44
N ARG A 539 22.57 6.90 13.65
CA ARG A 539 23.25 5.75 13.07
C ARG A 539 22.52 5.28 11.81
N VAL A 540 23.28 5.14 10.73
CA VAL A 540 22.84 4.53 9.47
C VAL A 540 23.57 3.21 9.31
N ASP A 541 22.90 2.22 8.72
CA ASP A 541 23.52 0.93 8.41
C ASP A 541 24.56 1.09 7.29
N ASP A 542 25.69 0.39 7.44
CA ASP A 542 26.69 0.31 6.37
C ASP A 542 26.04 -0.34 5.14
N ALA A 543 26.03 0.39 4.03
CA ALA A 543 25.41 -0.05 2.78
C ALA A 543 26.41 0.08 1.63
N GLU A 544 26.41 -0.92 0.77
CA GLU A 544 27.16 -0.91 -0.47
C GLU A 544 26.27 -0.40 -1.61
N PHE A 545 26.85 0.45 -2.45
CA PHE A 545 26.20 0.89 -3.68
C PHE A 545 26.16 -0.26 -4.68
N GLU A 546 25.03 -0.42 -5.37
CA GLU A 546 24.81 -1.46 -6.35
C GLU A 546 24.56 -0.87 -7.75
N GLU A 547 24.74 -1.68 -8.79
CA GLU A 547 24.34 -1.31 -10.15
C GLU A 547 22.81 -1.15 -10.24
N ASN A 548 22.37 -0.30 -11.16
CA ASN A 548 20.98 0.04 -11.42
C ASN A 548 20.24 0.81 -10.30
N GLU A 549 20.97 1.31 -9.30
CA GLU A 549 20.44 2.20 -8.28
C GLU A 549 20.47 3.68 -8.69
N VAL A 550 19.61 4.49 -8.07
CA VAL A 550 19.57 5.95 -8.25
C VAL A 550 19.70 6.61 -6.89
N TYR A 551 20.48 7.68 -6.80
CA TYR A 551 20.66 8.45 -5.56
C TYR A 551 20.44 9.94 -5.79
N ALA A 552 19.83 10.60 -4.82
CA ALA A 552 19.91 12.04 -4.63
C ALA A 552 21.06 12.33 -3.67
N ILE A 553 22.19 12.80 -4.20
CA ILE A 553 23.33 13.21 -3.41
C ILE A 553 23.08 14.65 -2.95
N ASP A 554 23.08 14.83 -1.63
CA ASP A 554 22.75 16.08 -0.96
C ASP A 554 23.93 16.53 -0.10
N ILE A 555 24.57 17.63 -0.50
CA ILE A 555 25.76 18.19 0.16
C ILE A 555 25.43 19.60 0.63
N VAL A 556 25.53 19.81 1.94
CA VAL A 556 25.38 21.12 2.56
C VAL A 556 26.62 21.44 3.39
N THR A 557 27.28 22.54 3.08
CA THR A 557 28.45 23.04 3.80
C THR A 557 28.13 24.38 4.46
N SER A 558 28.74 24.62 5.61
CA SER A 558 28.58 25.81 6.43
C SER A 558 29.95 26.38 6.79
N THR A 559 30.06 27.70 6.81
CA THR A 559 31.22 28.39 7.41
C THR A 559 31.14 28.48 8.94
N GLY A 560 30.02 28.03 9.52
CA GLY A 560 29.73 28.04 10.95
C GLY A 560 30.06 26.71 11.64
N GLU A 561 29.21 26.32 12.61
CA GLU A 561 29.44 25.10 13.39
C GLU A 561 28.93 23.81 12.72
N GLY A 562 28.09 23.92 11.69
CA GLY A 562 27.44 22.78 11.03
C GLY A 562 26.27 22.21 11.82
N LYS A 563 25.73 22.96 12.80
CA LYS A 563 24.68 22.49 13.74
C LYS A 563 23.43 23.35 13.63
N PRO A 564 22.59 23.10 12.62
CA PRO A 564 21.51 24.00 12.30
C PRO A 564 20.36 23.84 13.30
N LYS A 565 19.68 24.94 13.62
CA LYS A 565 18.60 24.97 14.62
C LYS A 565 17.28 25.37 13.98
N LEU A 566 16.20 24.79 14.49
CA LEU A 566 14.85 25.26 14.21
C LEU A 566 14.58 26.51 15.06
N LEU A 567 14.32 27.65 14.40
CA LEU A 567 14.03 28.92 15.08
C LEU A 567 12.52 29.17 15.22
N ASP A 568 11.74 28.88 14.18
CA ASP A 568 10.29 29.06 14.17
C ASP A 568 9.60 27.88 13.46
N GLU A 569 8.80 27.13 14.20
CA GLU A 569 7.99 26.04 13.66
C GLU A 569 7.01 26.51 12.57
N LYS A 570 6.54 27.77 12.64
CA LYS A 570 5.57 28.32 11.68
C LYS A 570 6.16 28.50 10.28
N GLN A 571 7.49 28.58 10.16
CA GLN A 571 8.17 28.63 8.86
C GLN A 571 8.14 27.28 8.13
N THR A 572 7.81 26.19 8.83
CA THR A 572 7.68 24.87 8.21
C THR A 572 6.42 24.83 7.35
N THR A 573 6.61 24.85 6.03
CA THR A 573 5.52 24.78 5.06
C THR A 573 5.54 23.52 4.21
N ILE A 574 6.62 22.74 4.28
CA ILE A 574 6.80 21.54 3.46
C ILE A 574 6.49 20.29 4.28
N TYR A 575 5.67 19.42 3.70
CA TYR A 575 5.24 18.19 4.33
C TYR A 575 5.24 17.05 3.32
N LYS A 576 5.45 15.83 3.80
CA LYS A 576 5.27 14.59 3.05
C LYS A 576 4.30 13.69 3.80
N ARG A 577 3.48 12.95 3.07
CA ARG A 577 2.54 12.02 3.69
C ARG A 577 3.25 10.74 4.14
N ALA A 578 3.02 10.34 5.39
CA ALA A 578 3.42 9.03 5.90
C ALA A 578 2.35 8.00 5.55
N VAL A 579 2.58 7.24 4.46
CA VAL A 579 1.59 6.29 3.90
C VAL A 579 1.38 5.03 4.76
N ASP A 580 2.34 4.72 5.62
CA ASP A 580 2.34 3.62 6.58
C ASP A 580 1.55 3.96 7.87
N LYS A 581 1.39 5.25 8.18
CA LYS A 581 0.69 5.72 9.38
C LYS A 581 -0.80 5.90 9.11
N ASN A 582 -1.61 5.43 10.06
CA ASN A 582 -3.07 5.55 10.00
C ASN A 582 -3.61 6.06 11.32
N TYR A 583 -4.29 7.19 11.27
CA TYR A 583 -4.92 7.83 12.43
C TYR A 583 -6.29 8.38 12.04
N HIS A 584 -7.23 8.33 12.98
CA HIS A 584 -8.58 8.84 12.77
C HIS A 584 -8.66 10.29 13.26
N LEU A 585 -8.44 11.23 12.34
CA LEU A 585 -8.50 12.67 12.60
C LEU A 585 -9.86 13.09 13.20
N LYS A 586 -9.80 13.79 14.33
CA LYS A 586 -10.96 14.22 15.13
C LYS A 586 -11.59 15.49 14.55
N MET A 587 -10.80 16.44 14.06
CA MET A 587 -11.33 17.70 13.53
C MET A 587 -11.83 17.56 12.10
N LYS A 588 -12.92 18.27 11.77
CA LYS A 588 -13.47 18.30 10.40
C LYS A 588 -12.50 18.96 9.41
N ALA A 589 -11.81 20.01 9.84
CA ALA A 589 -10.80 20.71 9.04
C ALA A 589 -9.64 19.78 8.66
N SER A 590 -9.09 19.03 9.62
CA SER A 590 -8.00 18.08 9.37
C SER A 590 -8.42 16.95 8.43
N ARG A 591 -9.62 16.37 8.60
CA ARG A 591 -10.14 15.36 7.65
C ARG A 591 -10.26 15.89 6.22
N PHE A 592 -10.69 17.14 6.06
CA PHE A 592 -10.78 17.79 4.75
C PHE A 592 -9.40 17.98 4.13
N ILE A 593 -8.48 18.60 4.86
CA ILE A 593 -7.10 18.84 4.41
C ILE A 593 -6.37 17.54 4.10
N PHE A 594 -6.48 16.52 4.96
CA PHE A 594 -5.86 15.22 4.72
C PHE A 594 -6.43 14.51 3.49
N SER A 595 -7.74 14.67 3.21
CA SER A 595 -8.36 14.15 1.99
C SER A 595 -7.86 14.89 0.75
N GLU A 596 -7.70 16.22 0.81
CA GLU A 596 -7.14 17.01 -0.27
C GLU A 596 -5.69 16.61 -0.56
N ILE A 597 -4.85 16.50 0.48
CA ILE A 597 -3.46 16.04 0.38
C ILE A 597 -3.41 14.64 -0.23
N SER A 598 -4.24 13.71 0.24
CA SER A 598 -4.26 12.32 -0.27
C SER A 598 -4.65 12.22 -1.76
N GLN A 599 -5.36 13.21 -2.30
CA GLN A 599 -5.77 13.25 -3.70
C GLN A 599 -4.76 13.97 -4.58
N LYS A 600 -4.20 15.10 -4.12
CA LYS A 600 -3.25 15.94 -4.88
C LYS A 600 -1.81 15.45 -4.76
N PHE A 601 -1.41 15.04 -3.56
CA PHE A 601 -0.04 14.72 -3.17
C PHE A 601 0.00 13.38 -2.42
N PRO A 602 -0.27 12.25 -3.11
CA PRO A 602 -0.45 10.97 -2.44
C PRO A 602 0.83 10.48 -1.74
N ILE A 603 2.00 10.80 -2.29
CA ILE A 603 3.31 10.30 -1.81
C ILE A 603 4.41 11.37 -1.82
N MET A 604 4.43 12.27 -2.82
CA MET A 604 5.49 13.28 -2.95
C MET A 604 5.37 14.40 -1.91
N PRO A 605 6.50 14.96 -1.43
CA PRO A 605 6.52 16.21 -0.68
C PRO A 605 5.75 17.34 -1.37
N PHE A 606 5.07 18.15 -0.56
CA PHE A 606 4.27 19.28 -1.03
C PHE A 606 4.41 20.47 -0.08
N THR A 607 4.15 21.67 -0.61
CA THR A 607 4.10 22.90 0.17
C THR A 607 2.66 23.21 0.59
N ALA A 608 2.49 23.73 1.80
CA ALA A 608 1.21 24.19 2.35
C ALA A 608 0.58 25.31 1.50
N ARG A 609 1.39 26.05 0.71
CA ARG A 609 0.92 27.04 -0.27
C ARG A 609 -0.01 26.43 -1.33
N ALA A 610 0.12 25.14 -1.62
CA ALA A 610 -0.72 24.45 -2.60
C ALA A 610 -2.09 23.97 -2.04
N LEU A 611 -2.37 24.26 -0.77
CA LEU A 611 -3.60 23.88 -0.05
C LEU A 611 -4.52 25.09 0.19
N GLU A 612 -5.77 24.81 0.56
CA GLU A 612 -6.73 25.87 0.91
C GLU A 612 -6.36 26.57 2.25
N GLU A 613 -5.86 27.80 2.16
CA GLU A 613 -5.22 28.57 3.25
C GLU A 613 -6.08 28.68 4.53
N LYS A 614 -7.38 28.97 4.40
CA LYS A 614 -8.30 29.17 5.55
C LYS A 614 -8.41 27.96 6.49
N ARG A 615 -8.15 26.75 5.98
CA ARG A 615 -8.31 25.49 6.72
C ARG A 615 -7.01 24.73 6.91
N ALA A 616 -5.98 25.05 6.11
CA ALA A 616 -4.69 24.37 6.12
C ALA A 616 -3.99 24.44 7.49
N ARG A 617 -3.91 25.62 8.12
CA ARG A 617 -3.09 25.81 9.32
C ARG A 617 -3.50 24.92 10.50
N LEU A 618 -4.79 24.89 10.82
CA LEU A 618 -5.31 24.02 11.90
C LEU A 618 -5.34 22.55 11.50
N GLY A 619 -5.63 22.26 10.22
CA GLY A 619 -5.71 20.89 9.72
C GLY A 619 -4.36 20.18 9.68
N LEU A 620 -3.30 20.89 9.29
CA LEU A 620 -1.93 20.37 9.22
C LEU A 620 -1.39 20.04 10.61
N LEU A 621 -1.65 20.89 11.62
CA LEU A 621 -1.15 20.69 12.98
C LEU A 621 -1.60 19.33 13.57
N GLU A 622 -2.89 18.98 13.44
CA GLU A 622 -3.37 17.67 13.92
C GLU A 622 -2.75 16.50 13.12
N CYS A 623 -2.52 16.69 11.82
CA CYS A 623 -1.91 15.66 10.99
C CYS A 623 -0.44 15.41 11.36
N VAL A 624 0.31 16.46 11.65
CA VAL A 624 1.72 16.37 12.10
C VAL A 624 1.79 15.76 13.49
N ASN A 625 0.97 16.21 14.45
CA ASN A 625 0.93 15.70 15.83
C ASN A 625 0.56 14.20 15.93
N HIS A 626 0.00 13.62 14.87
CA HIS A 626 -0.37 12.21 14.80
C HIS A 626 0.41 11.45 13.71
N ASP A 627 1.58 11.96 13.33
CA ASP A 627 2.53 11.34 12.40
C ASP A 627 1.93 10.98 11.03
N LEU A 628 0.83 11.62 10.62
CA LEU A 628 0.26 11.42 9.29
C LEU A 628 1.04 12.20 8.22
N LEU A 629 1.72 13.27 8.63
CA LEU A 629 2.57 14.10 7.79
C LEU A 629 3.94 14.25 8.45
N GLN A 630 4.99 13.99 7.68
CA GLN A 630 6.37 14.26 8.04
C GLN A 630 6.71 15.70 7.63
N PRO A 631 7.07 16.59 8.58
CA PRO A 631 7.50 17.95 8.28
C PRO A 631 8.93 17.99 7.74
N TYR A 632 9.21 18.92 6.83
CA TYR A 632 10.55 19.33 6.42
C TYR A 632 10.82 20.72 7.00
N PRO A 633 11.40 20.80 8.22
CA PRO A 633 11.56 22.06 8.92
C PRO A 633 12.55 22.98 8.22
N VAL A 634 12.34 24.29 8.37
CA VAL A 634 13.30 25.32 7.97
C VAL A 634 14.34 25.45 9.08
N LEU A 635 15.59 25.14 8.77
CA LEU A 635 16.69 25.18 9.72
C LEU A 635 17.62 26.36 9.42
N HIS A 636 18.26 26.89 10.47
CA HIS A 636 19.12 28.06 10.37
C HIS A 636 20.45 27.83 11.07
N GLU A 637 21.52 28.33 10.45
CA GLU A 637 22.81 28.57 11.08
C GLU A 637 22.81 29.91 11.83
N LYS A 638 23.90 30.20 12.57
CA LYS A 638 24.06 31.49 13.25
C LYS A 638 24.01 32.64 12.23
N PRO A 639 23.38 33.77 12.58
CA PRO A 639 23.38 34.95 11.71
C PRO A 639 24.82 35.39 11.35
N GLY A 640 25.07 35.63 10.07
CA GLY A 640 26.39 36.00 9.54
C GLY A 640 27.24 34.83 9.02
N ASP A 641 26.85 33.58 9.28
CA ASP A 641 27.45 32.42 8.64
C ASP A 641 26.84 32.16 7.24
N CYS A 642 27.67 31.68 6.33
CA CYS A 642 27.30 31.37 4.96
C CYS A 642 27.09 29.86 4.83
N VAL A 643 26.01 29.48 4.14
CA VAL A 643 25.67 28.07 3.88
C VAL A 643 25.51 27.86 2.38
N ALA A 644 26.20 26.84 1.86
CA ALA A 644 26.06 26.38 0.49
C ALA A 644 25.41 25.00 0.46
N HIS A 645 24.52 24.80 -0.51
CA HIS A 645 23.77 23.60 -0.79
C HIS A 645 23.93 23.22 -2.26
N ILE A 646 24.39 21.99 -2.50
CA ILE A 646 24.45 21.38 -3.82
C ILE A 646 23.83 19.99 -3.73
N LYS A 647 22.79 19.77 -4.52
CA LYS A 647 22.11 18.48 -4.63
C LYS A 647 21.99 18.07 -6.08
N PHE A 648 22.22 16.80 -6.36
CA PHE A 648 22.06 16.25 -7.69
C PHE A 648 21.60 14.80 -7.67
N THR A 649 20.88 14.41 -8.72
CA THR A 649 20.47 13.04 -8.98
C THR A 649 21.53 12.34 -9.83
N VAL A 650 21.95 11.14 -9.40
CA VAL A 650 22.92 10.29 -10.09
C VAL A 650 22.35 8.90 -10.35
N LEU A 651 22.56 8.39 -11.56
CA LEU A 651 22.18 7.04 -11.99
C LEU A 651 23.43 6.14 -11.97
N LEU A 652 23.37 5.05 -11.22
CA LEU A 652 24.45 4.05 -11.19
C LEU A 652 24.24 3.04 -12.31
N MET A 653 24.74 3.37 -13.49
CA MET A 653 24.66 2.50 -14.67
C MET A 653 25.83 1.51 -14.69
N PRO A 654 25.74 0.38 -15.43
CA PRO A 654 26.87 -0.55 -15.59
C PRO A 654 28.13 0.08 -16.20
N ASN A 655 28.02 1.23 -16.88
CA ASN A 655 29.15 1.99 -17.44
C ASN A 655 29.66 3.11 -16.51
N GLY A 656 29.18 3.17 -15.26
CA GLY A 656 29.55 4.15 -14.26
C GLY A 656 28.41 5.11 -13.89
N SER A 657 28.76 6.15 -13.14
CA SER A 657 27.80 7.08 -12.53
C SER A 657 27.44 8.20 -13.51
N ASP A 658 26.16 8.36 -13.83
CA ASP A 658 25.63 9.38 -14.74
C ASP A 658 24.87 10.45 -13.94
N ARG A 659 25.47 11.63 -13.74
CA ARG A 659 24.81 12.80 -13.15
C ARG A 659 23.84 13.41 -14.16
N ILE A 660 22.55 13.41 -13.84
CA ILE A 660 21.49 13.87 -14.75
C ILE A 660 21.00 15.30 -14.46
N THR A 661 21.18 15.77 -13.22
CA THR A 661 20.82 17.14 -12.81
C THR A 661 22.07 17.93 -12.46
N SER A 662 22.25 19.08 -13.10
CA SER A 662 23.40 19.95 -12.85
C SER A 662 23.12 21.37 -13.31
N HIS A 663 23.87 22.30 -12.72
CA HIS A 663 23.92 23.68 -13.17
C HIS A 663 25.37 24.17 -13.04
N PRO A 664 25.90 24.94 -14.02
CA PRO A 664 27.24 25.52 -13.92
C PRO A 664 27.37 26.43 -12.70
N LEU A 665 28.53 26.43 -12.06
CA LEU A 665 28.83 27.38 -11.00
C LEU A 665 29.09 28.79 -11.56
N GLN A 666 28.88 29.80 -10.72
CA GLN A 666 29.40 31.15 -10.96
C GLN A 666 30.93 31.17 -10.95
N ASP A 667 31.54 32.23 -11.45
CA ASP A 667 32.98 32.43 -11.33
C ASP A 667 33.35 32.67 -9.86
N LEU A 668 34.10 31.73 -9.27
CA LEU A 668 34.50 31.73 -7.86
C LEU A 668 36.00 31.97 -7.75
N GLN A 669 36.38 32.80 -6.78
CA GLN A 669 37.77 32.90 -6.32
C GLN A 669 37.81 32.59 -4.81
N PRO A 670 37.90 31.29 -4.46
CA PRO A 670 38.11 30.89 -3.09
C PRO A 670 39.49 31.37 -2.62
N SER A 671 39.58 31.69 -1.33
CA SER A 671 40.83 32.04 -0.65
C SER A 671 41.74 30.82 -0.45
N LYS A 672 41.17 29.61 -0.55
CA LYS A 672 41.84 28.33 -0.31
C LYS A 672 41.99 27.51 -1.58
N THR A 673 43.14 26.84 -1.70
CA THR A 673 43.45 25.86 -2.73
C THR A 673 43.48 24.45 -2.13
N ILE A 674 42.99 23.47 -2.89
CA ILE A 674 43.05 22.06 -2.47
C ILE A 674 44.44 21.54 -2.80
N ASP A 675 45.25 21.31 -1.77
CA ASP A 675 46.57 20.70 -1.93
C ASP A 675 46.69 19.29 -1.35
N ASP A 676 45.65 18.81 -0.67
CA ASP A 676 45.61 17.45 -0.14
C ASP A 676 45.69 16.39 -1.26
N PRO A 677 46.67 15.47 -1.20
CA PRO A 677 46.90 14.48 -2.26
C PRO A 677 45.76 13.48 -2.38
N GLU A 678 45.05 13.16 -1.30
CA GLU A 678 43.93 12.22 -1.30
C GLU A 678 42.71 12.84 -2.00
N ILE A 679 42.42 14.12 -1.72
CA ILE A 679 41.35 14.84 -2.42
C ILE A 679 41.65 14.93 -3.91
N LYS A 680 42.91 15.25 -4.28
CA LYS A 680 43.34 15.26 -5.70
C LYS A 680 43.18 13.88 -6.33
N ALA A 681 43.52 12.80 -5.61
CA ALA A 681 43.36 11.43 -6.09
C ALA A 681 41.87 11.08 -6.32
N TRP A 682 40.97 11.48 -5.41
CA TRP A 682 39.53 11.29 -5.63
C TRP A 682 39.02 12.08 -6.82
N LEU A 683 39.43 13.33 -7.00
CA LEU A 683 39.02 14.17 -8.14
C LEU A 683 39.54 13.64 -9.49
N ALA A 684 40.67 12.93 -9.49
CA ALA A 684 41.24 12.28 -10.67
C ALA A 684 40.47 11.02 -11.10
N LEU A 685 39.61 10.46 -10.25
CA LEU A 685 38.79 9.29 -10.60
C LEU A 685 37.82 9.64 -11.74
N GLY A 686 37.73 8.75 -12.74
CA GLY A 686 36.74 8.86 -13.81
C GLY A 686 35.33 8.53 -13.31
N THR A 687 34.33 9.27 -13.78
CA THR A 687 32.91 9.03 -13.46
C THR A 687 32.28 7.92 -14.32
N LYS A 688 32.81 7.70 -15.53
CA LYS A 688 32.39 6.63 -16.45
C LYS A 688 33.57 5.74 -16.81
N THR A 689 33.35 4.43 -16.90
CA THR A 689 34.33 3.50 -17.44
C THR A 689 34.39 3.69 -18.95
N LYS A 690 35.58 3.99 -19.50
CA LYS A 690 35.77 4.03 -20.96
C LYS A 690 35.42 2.64 -21.50
N LYS A 691 34.45 2.55 -22.42
CA LYS A 691 34.26 1.35 -23.25
C LYS A 691 35.63 0.99 -23.83
N LYS A 692 36.15 -0.21 -23.56
CA LYS A 692 37.18 -0.80 -24.43
C LYS A 692 36.58 -0.80 -25.82
N GLY A 693 37.07 0.08 -26.68
CA GLY A 693 36.57 0.25 -28.04
C GLY A 693 36.53 -1.11 -28.73
N GLY A 694 35.42 -1.38 -29.41
CA GLY A 694 35.30 -2.54 -30.28
C GLY A 694 36.33 -2.44 -31.41
N GLY A 695 37.54 -2.92 -31.14
CA GLY A 695 38.55 -3.16 -32.15
C GLY A 695 38.00 -4.19 -33.13
N LYS A 696 37.94 -3.81 -34.41
CA LYS A 696 37.70 -4.70 -35.54
C LYS A 696 38.41 -6.04 -35.30
N LYS A 697 37.63 -7.14 -35.22
CA LYS A 697 38.15 -8.50 -35.33
C LYS A 697 38.90 -8.63 -36.67
N LYS A 698 40.23 -8.51 -36.65
CA LYS A 698 41.10 -9.12 -37.66
C LYS A 698 41.21 -10.60 -37.30
N LYS A 699 40.81 -11.47 -38.25
CA LYS A 699 41.04 -12.92 -38.22
C LYS A 699 42.53 -13.21 -38.06
N GLY A 700 42.92 -14.15 -37.19
CA GLY A 700 44.26 -14.73 -37.22
C GLY A 700 44.68 -15.56 -36.01
N LYS A 701 44.46 -16.88 -36.10
CA LYS A 701 45.20 -18.03 -35.53
C LYS A 701 45.41 -18.23 -34.01
N LYS A 702 45.00 -19.45 -33.60
CA LYS A 702 45.31 -20.20 -32.37
C LYS A 702 46.82 -20.36 -32.12
N GLY A 703 47.21 -20.41 -30.84
CA GLY A 703 48.43 -21.02 -30.33
C GLY A 703 48.52 -20.90 -28.80
N ASP A 704 48.69 -22.04 -28.13
CA ASP A 704 48.73 -22.24 -26.67
C ASP A 704 49.88 -21.52 -25.93
N LYS A 705 49.63 -21.11 -24.67
CA LYS A 705 50.22 -21.68 -23.44
C LYS A 705 50.02 -20.74 -22.24
N ALA A 706 49.73 -21.35 -21.09
CA ALA A 706 49.76 -20.74 -19.76
C ALA A 706 51.13 -21.00 -19.11
N GLU A 707 51.60 -20.03 -18.31
CA GLU A 707 52.53 -20.07 -17.16
C GLU A 707 53.08 -18.64 -16.99
N GLU A 708 52.70 -17.90 -15.95
CA GLU A 708 53.21 -17.85 -14.56
C GLU A 708 54.27 -16.75 -14.35
N LEU A 709 53.96 -15.91 -13.34
CA LEU A 709 54.70 -14.90 -12.58
C LEU A 709 56.21 -14.67 -12.86
N THR A 710 56.61 -13.40 -12.92
CA THR A 710 57.73 -12.85 -12.09
C THR A 710 57.83 -11.32 -12.20
N GLU A 711 58.24 -10.73 -11.08
CA GLU A 711 58.50 -9.31 -10.81
C GLU A 711 59.65 -8.73 -11.65
N ALA A 712 59.58 -7.43 -11.98
CA ALA A 712 60.70 -6.46 -11.88
C ALA A 712 60.23 -5.06 -12.33
N GLU A 713 60.37 -4.07 -11.45
CA GLU A 713 60.43 -2.63 -11.80
C GLU A 713 61.81 -2.27 -12.43
N PRO A 714 62.16 -0.99 -12.65
CA PRO A 714 61.78 -0.17 -13.79
C PRO A 714 63.04 0.27 -14.59
N MET A 715 62.89 0.64 -15.86
CA MET A 715 63.88 1.55 -16.49
C MET A 715 63.19 2.51 -17.46
N ASP A 716 63.55 3.76 -17.22
CA ASP A 716 63.24 4.98 -17.95
C ASP A 716 64.01 5.04 -19.29
N GLU A 717 63.75 6.12 -20.02
CA GLU A 717 64.49 6.69 -21.15
C GLU A 717 64.01 6.36 -22.57
N SER A 718 63.28 7.35 -23.09
CA SER A 718 63.56 8.01 -24.36
C SER A 718 63.17 7.27 -25.66
N ARG A 719 62.04 7.67 -26.22
CA ARG A 719 61.92 8.41 -27.50
C ARG A 719 60.46 8.63 -27.85
N GLU A 720 60.16 9.89 -28.15
CA GLU A 720 58.90 10.55 -28.54
C GLU A 720 57.92 10.94 -27.42
#